data_AF-A0A9E5AJI7-F1
#
_entry.id   AF-A0A9E5AJI7-F1
#
_cell.length_a   1.000
_cell.length_b   1.000
_cell.length_c   1.000
_cell.angle_alpha   90.00
_cell.angle_beta   90.00
_cell.angle_gamma   90.00
#
_symmetry.space_group_name_H-M   'P 1'
#
loop_
_entity.id
_entity.type
_entity.pdbx_description
1 polymer ?
#
loop_
_entity_poly.entity_id
_entity_poly.type
_entity_poly.pdbx_seq_one_letter_code
_entity_poly.pdbx_strand_id
1 'polypeptide(L)'
;MSLHQANRGFDLLIAALLFVISLVVIVRTNDMGFMRDEAFYFGHAETYQNWFVRLQENSDERAKALTRTEILDTWHHNSEHPPLDKILFGFSWRALGRKLRPVERFRDAGGDRLVDILELGPAHGFAVGAPVAILSPQLVGQPASPTGRQLVIGEVVERDKLRAVVRMASNADVAKLRGVCLPAGPGDAVDGSLNRRTGCEAVERNLFHMMSESAALRFPNAVFAALLVAFIYLAGRMAFCGATTAGGPGRLARPFAMLAAVGYLCIPQPFWHAHLCTFDTTIVALLFITTVTWHRALVANGWIWPAAILWGVALLGKHNALVLPIPLIFHWLINAALERRIVAYWPSSPVRLIAGVAVSVTAAAIAVQIHPVVAVGILLLGLAATGVTMELPAVPAVFFAMLAAGPALLVLGWPLLWFDTFDNLLRWIEFHFHHEHYMQVWFGKVLAYPPFPPQFAWGMTAFTWPLTLLVPVVLGLLALYAPRRLKIPPAVLQVERFDAWLFAEHANDRGESAEQRSWQRLLLLSALWPIALISLPGTPIFGGTKHWMPAVPFLLLIGAYGVQAVWRTVLAGQHDVLGMPNRRALVVAWVLALALLIPAAHATRATYKHGAAYYNELLGGVPGAAELGMQRQFWGGSTREGLDYVNRVAPANAAVWFHKSAWGAFEMYQREGWLRHDLRYSGTADGTPVGIYHHQKDHDDYETDMFRDYNHLAASWQYAIDGVPILSVHQRPAAVASEPPARLP
;
A
#
# COMPACT_ATOMS: atom_id res chain seq x y z
N MET A 1 7.46 5.53 40.73
CA MET A 1 6.95 5.75 39.35
C MET A 1 5.51 6.21 39.45
N SER A 2 5.15 7.37 38.89
CA SER A 2 3.77 7.87 39.01
C SER A 2 2.80 6.96 38.24
N LEU A 3 1.53 6.88 38.66
CA LEU A 3 0.48 6.11 37.95
C LEU A 3 0.37 6.50 36.46
N HIS A 4 0.67 7.76 36.14
CA HIS A 4 0.72 8.26 34.77
C HIS A 4 1.90 7.66 33.98
N GLN A 5 3.11 7.62 34.56
CA GLN A 5 4.27 6.96 33.95
C GLN A 5 4.05 5.45 33.74
N ALA A 6 3.42 4.78 34.71
CA ALA A 6 3.07 3.35 34.60
C ALA A 6 2.07 3.05 33.48
N ASN A 7 1.03 3.88 33.33
CA ASN A 7 0.07 3.71 32.24
C ASN A 7 0.70 3.96 30.87
N ARG A 8 1.59 4.96 30.76
CA ARG A 8 2.33 5.25 29.52
C ARG A 8 3.25 4.11 29.11
N GLY A 9 4.03 3.56 30.05
CA GLY A 9 4.90 2.40 29.79
C GLY A 9 4.11 1.17 29.32
N PHE A 10 2.95 0.91 29.92
CA PHE A 10 2.08 -0.19 29.50
C PHE A 10 1.46 0.02 28.11
N ASP A 11 1.05 1.25 27.77
CA ASP A 11 0.54 1.55 26.43
C ASP A 11 1.63 1.42 25.35
N LEU A 12 2.88 1.77 25.66
CA LEU A 12 4.02 1.51 24.78
C LEU A 12 4.29 0.01 24.60
N LEU A 13 4.16 -0.79 25.67
CA LEU A 13 4.27 -2.24 25.57
C LEU A 13 3.17 -2.83 24.68
N ILE A 14 1.92 -2.37 24.81
CA ILE A 14 0.84 -2.81 23.92
C ILE A 14 1.15 -2.43 22.47
N ALA A 15 1.60 -1.21 22.21
CA ALA A 15 1.97 -0.78 20.86
C ALA A 15 3.09 -1.65 20.27
N ALA A 16 4.11 -1.99 21.07
CA ALA A 16 5.19 -2.88 20.66
C ALA A 16 4.69 -4.32 20.38
N LEU A 17 3.79 -4.85 21.21
CA LEU A 17 3.16 -6.15 20.96
C LEU A 17 2.29 -6.13 19.70
N LEU A 18 1.54 -5.05 19.47
CA LEU A 18 0.76 -4.87 18.24
C LEU A 18 1.66 -4.84 17.01
N PHE A 19 2.78 -4.13 17.08
CA PHE A 19 3.78 -4.15 16.01
C PHE A 19 4.25 -5.59 15.71
N VAL A 20 4.71 -6.32 16.72
CA VAL A 20 5.24 -7.69 16.54
C VAL A 20 4.17 -8.64 16.02
N ILE A 21 2.97 -8.64 16.62
CA ILE A 21 1.88 -9.53 16.21
C ILE A 21 1.43 -9.22 14.78
N SER A 22 1.26 -7.94 14.44
CA SER A 22 0.86 -7.52 13.09
C SER A 22 1.88 -7.98 12.05
N LEU A 23 3.17 -7.76 12.33
CA LEU A 23 4.25 -8.18 11.44
C LEU A 23 4.26 -9.70 11.24
N VAL A 24 4.12 -10.47 12.32
CA VAL A 24 4.07 -11.94 12.25
C VAL A 24 2.87 -12.40 11.43
N VAL A 25 1.68 -11.83 11.64
CA VAL A 25 0.48 -12.18 10.87
C VAL A 25 0.71 -11.93 9.39
N ILE A 26 1.13 -10.72 8.99
CA ILE A 26 1.35 -10.35 7.59
C ILE A 26 2.40 -11.24 6.92
N VAL A 27 3.54 -11.48 7.58
CA VAL A 27 4.60 -12.34 7.04
C VAL A 27 4.12 -13.79 6.88
N ARG A 28 3.30 -14.29 7.81
CA ARG A 28 2.77 -15.66 7.76
C ARG A 28 1.68 -15.86 6.71
N THR A 29 1.00 -14.80 6.30
CA THR A 29 -0.03 -14.82 5.24
C THR A 29 0.48 -14.29 3.90
N ASN A 30 1.80 -14.25 3.69
CA ASN A 30 2.40 -13.80 2.43
C ASN A 30 2.44 -14.90 1.35
N ASP A 31 1.28 -15.49 1.05
CA ASP A 31 1.10 -16.53 0.03
C ASP A 31 0.24 -16.06 -1.16
N MET A 32 0.25 -14.76 -1.43
CA MET A 32 -0.47 -14.12 -2.54
C MET A 32 0.36 -14.12 -3.83
N GLY A 33 -0.30 -13.97 -4.99
CA GLY A 33 0.39 -13.71 -6.26
C GLY A 33 0.94 -12.30 -6.38
N PHE A 34 1.65 -12.03 -7.47
CA PHE A 34 2.30 -10.76 -7.74
C PHE A 34 1.42 -9.82 -8.55
N MET A 35 1.29 -8.59 -8.05
CA MET A 35 0.63 -7.51 -8.78
C MET A 35 1.54 -6.91 -9.84
N ARG A 36 0.95 -6.28 -10.86
CA ARG A 36 1.68 -5.59 -11.93
C ARG A 36 2.75 -4.63 -11.40
N ASP A 37 2.43 -3.83 -10.38
CA ASP A 37 3.36 -2.85 -9.79
C ASP A 37 4.60 -3.54 -9.19
N GLU A 38 4.42 -4.65 -8.47
CA GLU A 38 5.52 -5.39 -7.84
C GLU A 38 6.54 -5.89 -8.86
N ALA A 39 6.06 -6.35 -10.02
CA ALA A 39 6.91 -6.84 -11.10
C ALA A 39 7.94 -5.81 -11.56
N PHE A 40 7.56 -4.53 -11.62
CA PHE A 40 8.50 -3.45 -11.95
C PHE A 40 9.46 -3.18 -10.78
N TYR A 41 8.94 -3.14 -9.55
CA TYR A 41 9.76 -2.77 -8.39
C TYR A 41 10.77 -3.83 -8.00
N PHE A 42 10.53 -5.12 -8.30
CA PHE A 42 11.51 -6.18 -8.11
C PHE A 42 12.81 -5.85 -8.86
N GLY A 43 12.73 -5.58 -10.16
CA GLY A 43 13.90 -5.24 -10.98
C GLY A 43 14.61 -3.97 -10.51
N HIS A 44 13.87 -2.90 -10.23
CA HIS A 44 14.48 -1.64 -9.79
C HIS A 44 15.11 -1.73 -8.39
N ALA A 45 14.52 -2.50 -7.48
CA ALA A 45 15.11 -2.76 -6.17
C ALA A 45 16.48 -3.45 -6.31
N GLU A 46 16.61 -4.42 -7.23
CA GLU A 46 17.89 -5.08 -7.52
C GLU A 46 18.89 -4.13 -8.18
N THR A 47 18.46 -3.34 -9.17
CA THR A 47 19.32 -2.35 -9.84
C THR A 47 19.89 -1.33 -8.85
N TYR A 48 19.07 -0.82 -7.93
CA TYR A 48 19.54 0.12 -6.90
C TYR A 48 20.56 -0.54 -5.96
N GLN A 49 20.36 -1.81 -5.60
CA GLN A 49 21.35 -2.54 -4.79
C GLN A 49 22.65 -2.81 -5.54
N ASN A 50 22.60 -3.09 -6.83
CA ASN A 50 23.81 -3.22 -7.66
C ASN A 50 24.61 -1.90 -7.65
N TRP A 51 23.94 -0.75 -7.72
CA TRP A 51 24.60 0.55 -7.59
C TRP A 51 25.23 0.77 -6.20
N PHE A 52 24.52 0.42 -5.12
CA PHE A 52 25.09 0.50 -3.76
C PHE A 52 26.30 -0.43 -3.57
N VAL A 53 26.31 -1.63 -4.19
CA VAL A 53 27.49 -2.52 -4.18
C VAL A 53 28.67 -1.84 -4.86
N ARG A 54 28.47 -1.24 -6.04
CA ARG A 54 29.54 -0.53 -6.76
C ARG A 54 30.13 0.64 -5.96
N LEU A 55 29.32 1.35 -5.17
CA LEU A 55 29.83 2.38 -4.26
C LEU A 55 30.72 1.82 -3.13
N GLN A 56 30.49 0.57 -2.74
CA GLN A 56 31.24 -0.13 -1.69
C GLN A 56 32.54 -0.77 -2.22
N GLU A 57 32.75 -0.80 -3.54
CA GLU A 57 33.97 -1.28 -4.18
C GLU A 57 35.14 -0.27 -4.03
N ASN A 58 36.14 -0.38 -4.90
CA ASN A 58 37.32 0.47 -4.90
C ASN A 58 37.00 1.94 -5.29
N SER A 59 37.98 2.83 -5.12
CA SER A 59 37.84 4.26 -5.39
C SER A 59 37.40 4.57 -6.82
N ASP A 60 37.87 3.79 -7.79
CA ASP A 60 37.66 4.05 -9.21
C ASP A 60 36.22 3.67 -9.61
N GLU A 61 35.73 2.51 -9.17
CA GLU A 61 34.34 2.11 -9.39
C GLU A 61 33.36 3.02 -8.65
N ARG A 62 33.71 3.46 -7.43
CA ARG A 62 32.91 4.44 -6.70
C ARG A 62 32.82 5.77 -7.46
N ALA A 63 33.94 6.27 -7.98
CA ALA A 63 33.96 7.51 -8.75
C ALA A 63 33.13 7.38 -10.03
N LYS A 64 33.22 6.24 -10.74
CA LYS A 64 32.39 5.94 -11.91
C LYS A 64 30.90 5.92 -11.56
N ALA A 65 30.50 5.20 -10.52
CA ALA A 65 29.10 5.08 -10.10
C ALA A 65 28.44 6.42 -9.70
N LEU A 66 29.25 7.42 -9.34
CA LEU A 66 28.80 8.78 -9.02
C LEU A 66 28.82 9.74 -10.22
N THR A 67 29.22 9.28 -11.41
CA THR A 67 29.14 10.11 -12.62
C THR A 67 27.69 10.35 -13.04
N ARG A 68 27.44 11.47 -13.73
CA ARG A 68 26.11 11.83 -14.23
C ARG A 68 25.48 10.71 -15.07
N THR A 69 26.24 10.11 -15.98
CA THR A 69 25.74 9.05 -16.88
C THR A 69 25.24 7.84 -16.08
N GLU A 70 26.04 7.34 -15.13
CA GLU A 70 25.70 6.16 -14.34
C GLU A 70 24.52 6.41 -13.39
N ILE A 71 24.43 7.61 -12.82
CA ILE A 71 23.29 7.99 -11.98
C ILE A 71 22.01 8.06 -12.82
N LEU A 72 22.04 8.71 -13.99
CA LEU A 72 20.84 8.79 -14.83
C LEU A 72 20.42 7.42 -15.35
N ASP A 73 21.35 6.56 -15.77
CA ASP A 73 21.04 5.20 -16.21
C ASP A 73 20.33 4.39 -15.11
N THR A 74 20.85 4.49 -13.88
CA THR A 74 20.30 3.75 -12.73
C THR A 74 18.98 4.32 -12.22
N TRP A 75 18.87 5.63 -12.06
CA TRP A 75 17.81 6.27 -11.27
C TRP A 75 16.70 6.92 -12.11
N HIS A 76 16.86 7.03 -13.43
CA HIS A 76 15.85 7.65 -14.31
C HIS A 76 14.67 6.71 -14.62
N HIS A 77 14.93 5.42 -14.79
CA HIS A 77 13.88 4.44 -15.08
C HIS A 77 12.96 4.25 -13.86
N ASN A 78 11.65 4.27 -14.09
CA ASN A 78 10.62 4.22 -13.05
C ASN A 78 10.71 5.40 -12.05
N SER A 79 11.19 6.57 -12.50
CA SER A 79 11.36 7.77 -11.66
C SER A 79 10.05 8.51 -11.35
N GLU A 80 8.93 8.14 -11.97
CA GLU A 80 7.59 8.51 -11.53
C GLU A 80 7.34 8.11 -10.07
N HIS A 81 8.06 7.10 -9.58
CA HIS A 81 7.98 6.66 -8.20
C HIS A 81 9.25 6.99 -7.41
N PRO A 82 9.13 7.77 -6.32
CA PRO A 82 10.24 8.11 -5.44
C PRO A 82 11.01 6.88 -4.90
N PRO A 83 12.26 7.07 -4.45
CA PRO A 83 13.20 5.96 -4.35
C PRO A 83 13.11 5.15 -3.05
N LEU A 84 12.52 5.70 -1.97
CA LEU A 84 12.64 5.15 -0.61
C LEU A 84 12.27 3.66 -0.56
N ASP A 85 11.09 3.32 -1.03
CA ASP A 85 10.57 1.97 -0.94
C ASP A 85 11.40 1.00 -1.79
N LYS A 86 11.75 1.35 -3.02
CA LYS A 86 12.63 0.53 -3.88
C LYS A 86 14.00 0.28 -3.24
N ILE A 87 14.57 1.31 -2.59
CA ILE A 87 15.81 1.18 -1.81
C ILE A 87 15.61 0.18 -0.67
N LEU A 88 14.54 0.32 0.12
CA LEU A 88 14.26 -0.55 1.26
C LEU A 88 13.95 -2.00 0.84
N PHE A 89 13.16 -2.20 -0.21
CA PHE A 89 12.89 -3.51 -0.81
C PHE A 89 14.20 -4.19 -1.20
N GLY A 90 15.07 -3.47 -1.90
CA GLY A 90 16.38 -3.97 -2.31
C GLY A 90 17.27 -4.35 -1.12
N PHE A 91 17.38 -3.48 -0.11
CA PHE A 91 18.20 -3.78 1.07
C PHE A 91 17.67 -5.00 1.83
N SER A 92 16.35 -5.11 1.98
CA SER A 92 15.72 -6.26 2.63
C SER A 92 15.94 -7.54 1.84
N TRP A 93 15.78 -7.49 0.52
CA TRP A 93 16.08 -8.61 -0.39
C TRP A 93 17.54 -9.06 -0.34
N ARG A 94 18.48 -8.11 -0.35
CA ARG A 94 19.92 -8.41 -0.27
C ARG A 94 20.25 -9.09 1.06
N ALA A 95 19.70 -8.59 2.17
CA ALA A 95 20.01 -9.07 3.52
C ALA A 95 19.27 -10.36 3.93
N LEU A 96 18.00 -10.51 3.54
CA LEU A 96 17.10 -11.57 4.05
C LEU A 96 16.70 -12.61 3.00
N GLY A 97 16.86 -12.30 1.71
CA GLY A 97 16.36 -13.13 0.61
C GLY A 97 17.29 -14.28 0.26
N ARG A 98 16.78 -15.51 0.34
CA ARG A 98 17.40 -16.71 -0.21
C ARG A 98 17.33 -16.69 -1.73
N LYS A 99 18.49 -16.62 -2.37
CA LYS A 99 18.64 -16.59 -3.81
C LYS A 99 18.91 -18.01 -4.30
N LEU A 100 17.87 -18.66 -4.82
CA LEU A 100 18.00 -19.94 -5.50
C LEU A 100 18.45 -19.65 -6.94
N ARG A 101 19.56 -20.24 -7.37
CA ARG A 101 20.13 -20.00 -8.70
C ARG A 101 20.35 -21.31 -9.43
N PRO A 102 20.09 -21.36 -10.75
CA PRO A 102 20.25 -22.60 -11.50
C PRO A 102 21.71 -23.06 -11.49
N VAL A 103 21.88 -24.38 -11.39
CA VAL A 103 23.16 -25.04 -11.60
C VAL A 103 23.29 -25.40 -13.07
N GLU A 104 24.37 -24.95 -13.73
CA GLU A 104 24.56 -25.15 -15.16
C GLU A 104 25.42 -26.38 -15.45
N ARG A 105 26.65 -26.40 -14.95
CA ARG A 105 27.66 -27.38 -15.38
C ARG A 105 28.48 -27.93 -14.23
N PHE A 106 28.57 -29.25 -14.16
CA PHE A 106 29.50 -29.96 -13.28
C PHE A 106 30.80 -30.32 -14.02
N ARG A 107 31.95 -30.02 -13.41
CA ARG A 107 33.29 -30.23 -13.98
C ARG A 107 34.17 -31.00 -13.00
N ASP A 108 35.02 -31.87 -13.53
CA ASP A 108 36.14 -32.47 -12.80
C ASP A 108 37.43 -31.91 -13.43
N ALA A 109 38.17 -31.09 -12.71
CA ALA A 109 39.37 -30.43 -13.21
C ALA A 109 40.51 -30.53 -12.19
N GLY A 110 41.58 -31.26 -12.52
CA GLY A 110 42.76 -31.35 -11.66
C GLY A 110 42.53 -31.98 -10.27
N GLY A 111 41.49 -32.81 -10.11
CA GLY A 111 41.09 -33.40 -8.82
C GLY A 111 40.04 -32.58 -8.06
N ASP A 112 39.78 -31.34 -8.48
CA ASP A 112 38.71 -30.50 -7.96
C ASP A 112 37.38 -30.80 -8.66
N ARG A 113 36.32 -30.96 -7.85
CA ARG A 113 34.93 -31.17 -8.31
C ARG A 113 34.21 -29.83 -8.28
N LEU A 114 34.03 -29.22 -9.44
CA LEU A 114 33.54 -27.85 -9.59
C LEU A 114 32.12 -27.83 -10.15
N VAL A 115 31.37 -26.78 -9.80
CA VAL A 115 30.06 -26.51 -10.37
C VAL A 115 29.88 -25.02 -10.66
N ASP A 116 29.32 -24.73 -11.83
CA ASP A 116 29.05 -23.37 -12.30
C ASP A 116 27.62 -22.95 -11.94
N ILE A 117 27.51 -21.77 -11.32
CA ILE A 117 26.25 -21.10 -10.97
C ILE A 117 26.14 -19.83 -11.82
N LEU A 118 25.04 -19.68 -12.54
CA LEU A 118 24.75 -18.54 -13.41
C LEU A 118 23.69 -17.60 -12.82
N GLU A 119 23.29 -16.60 -13.61
CA GLU A 119 22.21 -15.64 -13.32
C GLU A 119 22.46 -14.84 -12.04
N LEU A 120 23.73 -14.49 -11.80
CA LEU A 120 24.10 -13.64 -10.68
C LEU A 120 24.19 -12.17 -11.11
N GLY A 121 23.75 -11.28 -10.23
CA GLY A 121 24.06 -9.86 -10.26
C GLY A 121 25.07 -9.48 -9.17
N PRO A 122 25.65 -8.26 -9.21
CA PRO A 122 26.57 -7.78 -8.16
C PRO A 122 26.02 -7.92 -6.73
N ALA A 123 24.72 -7.65 -6.53
CA ALA A 123 24.08 -7.73 -5.22
C ALA A 123 23.56 -9.14 -4.81
N HIS A 124 23.79 -10.18 -5.63
CA HIS A 124 23.25 -11.53 -5.36
C HIS A 124 24.02 -12.33 -4.30
N GLY A 125 25.15 -11.82 -3.80
CA GLY A 125 26.02 -12.57 -2.89
C GLY A 125 26.91 -13.55 -3.66
N PHE A 126 27.06 -14.77 -3.12
CA PHE A 126 28.01 -15.79 -3.57
C PHE A 126 29.45 -15.25 -3.58
N ALA A 127 29.84 -14.58 -2.49
CA ALA A 127 31.20 -14.10 -2.32
C ALA A 127 32.19 -15.27 -2.26
N VAL A 128 33.43 -15.05 -2.69
CA VAL A 128 34.49 -16.06 -2.54
C VAL A 128 34.62 -16.46 -1.07
N GLY A 129 34.66 -17.76 -0.80
CA GLY A 129 34.63 -18.34 0.55
C GLY A 129 33.23 -18.61 1.11
N ALA A 130 32.17 -18.20 0.42
CA ALA A 130 30.81 -18.45 0.91
C ALA A 130 30.44 -19.94 0.81
N PRO A 131 29.87 -20.54 1.87
CA PRO A 131 29.38 -21.91 1.81
C PRO A 131 28.10 -21.98 0.97
N VAL A 132 28.02 -22.95 0.07
CA VAL A 132 26.88 -23.13 -0.86
C VAL A 132 26.36 -24.56 -0.75
N ALA A 133 25.03 -24.69 -0.72
CA ALA A 133 24.35 -25.97 -0.84
C ALA A 133 23.82 -26.15 -2.26
N ILE A 134 24.10 -27.30 -2.86
CA ILE A 134 23.49 -27.75 -4.12
C ILE A 134 22.25 -28.58 -3.79
N LEU A 135 21.14 -28.21 -4.39
CA LEU A 135 19.81 -28.75 -4.14
C LEU A 135 19.34 -29.58 -5.35
N SER A 136 18.65 -30.68 -5.07
CA SER A 136 17.93 -31.49 -6.06
C SER A 136 16.81 -30.70 -6.75
N PRO A 137 16.35 -31.11 -7.95
CA PRO A 137 15.23 -30.46 -8.64
C PRO A 137 13.97 -30.28 -7.79
N GLN A 138 13.22 -29.20 -8.03
CA GLN A 138 11.88 -29.05 -7.45
C GLN A 138 10.88 -29.85 -8.27
N LEU A 139 9.99 -30.59 -7.61
CA LEU A 139 8.90 -31.30 -8.26
C LEU A 139 7.59 -30.51 -8.17
N VAL A 140 6.77 -30.60 -9.22
CA VAL A 140 5.39 -30.10 -9.23
C VAL A 140 4.60 -30.87 -8.18
N GLY A 141 3.77 -30.17 -7.40
CA GLY A 141 3.03 -30.76 -6.28
C GLY A 141 3.78 -30.83 -4.95
N GLN A 142 5.09 -30.51 -4.93
CA GLN A 142 5.85 -30.35 -3.69
C GLN A 142 5.99 -28.87 -3.30
N PRO A 143 6.17 -28.54 -2.01
CA PRO A 143 6.44 -27.16 -1.60
C PRO A 143 7.70 -26.59 -2.24
N ALA A 144 7.68 -25.32 -2.64
CA ALA A 144 8.85 -24.61 -3.13
C ALA A 144 9.78 -24.22 -1.96
N SER A 145 10.39 -25.22 -1.33
CA SER A 145 11.27 -25.07 -0.17
C SER A 145 12.65 -25.64 -0.47
N PRO A 146 13.74 -25.03 0.05
CA PRO A 146 15.06 -25.63 0.00
C PRO A 146 15.24 -26.79 1.01
N THR A 147 14.38 -26.87 2.04
CA THR A 147 14.50 -27.86 3.11
C THR A 147 14.33 -29.28 2.56
N GLY A 148 15.24 -30.19 2.93
CA GLY A 148 15.17 -31.60 2.52
C GLY A 148 15.68 -31.91 1.11
N ARG A 149 16.10 -30.90 0.34
CA ARG A 149 16.58 -31.07 -1.04
C ARG A 149 18.10 -31.09 -1.21
N GLN A 150 18.87 -30.87 -0.14
CA GLN A 150 20.32 -30.77 -0.21
C GLN A 150 20.97 -32.07 -0.70
N LEU A 151 21.78 -31.97 -1.75
CA LEU A 151 22.57 -33.06 -2.32
C LEU A 151 24.02 -33.02 -1.83
N VAL A 152 24.65 -31.85 -1.93
CA VAL A 152 26.06 -31.65 -1.57
C VAL A 152 26.31 -30.22 -1.13
N ILE A 153 27.39 -30.02 -0.37
CA ILE A 153 27.87 -28.70 0.06
C ILE A 153 29.22 -28.42 -0.62
N GLY A 154 29.45 -27.17 -0.95
CA GLY A 154 30.73 -26.66 -1.43
C GLY A 154 31.00 -25.25 -0.95
N GLU A 155 32.07 -24.68 -1.48
CA GLU A 155 32.52 -23.32 -1.19
C GLU A 155 32.78 -22.57 -2.50
N VAL A 156 32.39 -21.29 -2.57
CA VAL A 156 32.68 -20.45 -3.74
C VAL A 156 34.18 -20.19 -3.84
N VAL A 157 34.79 -20.57 -4.96
CA VAL A 157 36.22 -20.36 -5.24
C VAL A 157 36.48 -19.24 -6.23
N GLU A 158 35.53 -18.96 -7.12
CA GLU A 158 35.58 -17.85 -8.06
C GLU A 158 34.24 -17.13 -8.11
N ARG A 159 34.27 -15.80 -8.23
CA ARG A 159 33.10 -14.95 -8.37
C ARG A 159 33.43 -13.79 -9.31
N ASP A 160 32.73 -13.71 -10.44
CA ASP A 160 32.73 -12.50 -11.27
C ASP A 160 31.40 -11.76 -11.13
N LYS A 161 30.96 -10.95 -12.10
CA LYS A 161 29.68 -10.21 -12.00
C LYS A 161 28.46 -11.08 -12.27
N LEU A 162 28.58 -12.13 -13.09
CA LEU A 162 27.47 -12.91 -13.65
C LEU A 162 27.46 -14.39 -13.22
N ARG A 163 28.59 -14.92 -12.75
CA ARG A 163 28.74 -16.32 -12.35
C ARG A 163 29.54 -16.50 -11.06
N ALA A 164 29.33 -17.66 -10.43
CA ALA A 164 30.15 -18.16 -9.35
C ALA A 164 30.56 -19.61 -9.64
N VAL A 165 31.79 -19.97 -9.28
CA VAL A 165 32.30 -21.35 -9.33
C VAL A 165 32.39 -21.88 -7.92
N VAL A 166 31.77 -23.03 -7.67
CA VAL A 166 31.77 -23.68 -6.35
C VAL A 166 32.60 -24.96 -6.40
N ARG A 167 33.56 -25.09 -5.49
CA ARG A 167 34.27 -26.34 -5.22
C ARG A 167 33.44 -27.18 -4.27
N MET A 168 32.94 -28.31 -4.76
CA MET A 168 32.15 -29.26 -3.98
C MET A 168 33.04 -30.12 -3.07
N ALA A 169 32.44 -30.69 -2.02
CA ALA A 169 33.13 -31.63 -1.13
C ALA A 169 33.81 -32.78 -1.90
N SER A 170 34.95 -33.25 -1.40
CA SER A 170 35.78 -34.28 -2.05
C SER A 170 35.10 -35.65 -2.21
N ASN A 171 33.97 -35.89 -1.54
CA ASN A 171 33.15 -37.09 -1.66
C ASN A 171 31.95 -36.93 -2.61
N ALA A 172 31.76 -35.76 -3.24
CA ALA A 172 30.66 -35.48 -4.16
C ALA A 172 30.68 -36.36 -5.43
N ASP A 173 29.71 -37.24 -5.62
CA ASP A 173 29.64 -38.06 -6.85
C ASP A 173 29.10 -37.23 -8.03
N VAL A 174 30.01 -36.71 -8.85
CA VAL A 174 29.67 -35.86 -10.01
C VAL A 174 28.82 -36.59 -11.05
N ALA A 175 29.07 -37.89 -11.27
CA ALA A 175 28.29 -38.68 -12.22
C ALA A 175 26.85 -38.84 -11.74
N LYS A 176 26.65 -39.14 -10.45
CA LYS A 176 25.31 -39.19 -9.84
C LYS A 176 24.62 -37.83 -9.87
N LEU A 177 25.34 -36.74 -9.57
CA LEU A 177 24.79 -35.38 -9.62
C LEU A 177 24.29 -35.03 -11.03
N ARG A 178 25.06 -35.36 -12.07
CA ARG A 178 24.62 -35.17 -13.47
C ARG A 178 23.34 -35.95 -13.80
N GLY A 179 23.17 -37.15 -13.26
CA GLY A 179 21.96 -37.95 -13.45
C GLY A 179 20.73 -37.42 -12.70
N VAL A 180 20.92 -36.73 -11.57
CA VAL A 180 19.84 -36.17 -10.75
C VAL A 180 19.44 -34.76 -11.23
N CYS A 181 20.41 -33.96 -11.66
CA CYS A 181 20.21 -32.56 -12.05
C CYS A 181 19.66 -32.40 -13.47
N LEU A 182 18.51 -33.03 -13.71
CA LEU A 182 17.76 -32.94 -14.96
C LEU A 182 17.03 -31.59 -15.08
N PRO A 183 16.84 -31.07 -16.30
CA PRO A 183 16.14 -29.81 -16.52
C PRO A 183 14.67 -29.86 -16.08
N ALA A 184 14.08 -28.67 -15.93
CA ALA A 184 12.66 -28.51 -15.72
C ALA A 184 11.85 -29.06 -16.90
N GLY A 185 10.60 -29.43 -16.64
CA GLY A 185 9.69 -30.00 -17.62
C GLY A 185 9.09 -31.34 -17.21
N PRO A 186 8.27 -31.94 -18.07
CA PRO A 186 7.67 -33.24 -17.82
C PRO A 186 8.73 -34.34 -17.74
N GLY A 187 8.55 -35.28 -16.81
CA GLY A 187 9.38 -36.49 -16.73
C GLY A 187 8.68 -37.72 -17.33
N ASP A 188 9.37 -38.86 -17.35
CA ASP A 188 8.86 -40.11 -17.93
C ASP A 188 7.74 -40.78 -17.11
N ALA A 189 7.37 -40.24 -15.94
CA ALA A 189 6.27 -40.80 -15.14
C ALA A 189 4.91 -40.31 -15.65
N VAL A 190 4.03 -41.27 -15.91
CA VAL A 190 2.70 -41.09 -16.51
C VAL A 190 1.71 -40.36 -15.59
N ASP A 191 1.95 -40.34 -14.27
CA ASP A 191 1.07 -39.72 -13.26
C ASP A 191 1.40 -38.23 -12.97
N GLY A 192 2.37 -37.64 -13.67
CA GLY A 192 2.81 -36.26 -13.45
C GLY A 192 3.67 -36.04 -12.20
N SER A 193 3.98 -37.10 -11.42
CA SER A 193 4.79 -37.02 -10.19
C SER A 193 6.25 -36.63 -10.44
N LEU A 194 6.76 -36.84 -11.67
CA LEU A 194 8.13 -36.47 -12.06
C LEU A 194 8.23 -35.12 -12.78
N ASN A 195 7.15 -34.34 -12.90
CA ASN A 195 7.23 -33.02 -13.50
C ASN A 195 8.12 -32.12 -12.62
N ARG A 196 9.22 -31.63 -13.19
CA ARG A 196 10.19 -30.78 -12.50
C ARG A 196 9.86 -29.31 -12.76
N ARG A 197 9.69 -28.52 -11.70
CA ARG A 197 9.60 -27.05 -11.80
C ARG A 197 10.94 -26.41 -12.11
N THR A 198 12.01 -26.93 -11.54
CA THR A 198 13.36 -26.40 -11.70
C THR A 198 14.33 -27.54 -11.99
N GLY A 199 15.52 -27.21 -12.49
CA GLY A 199 16.67 -28.13 -12.41
C GLY A 199 17.28 -28.15 -11.00
N CYS A 200 18.51 -28.63 -10.88
CA CYS A 200 19.25 -28.41 -9.63
C CYS A 200 19.50 -26.92 -9.40
N GLU A 201 19.46 -26.52 -8.14
CA GLU A 201 19.63 -25.13 -7.72
C GLU A 201 20.76 -25.03 -6.70
N ALA A 202 21.46 -23.90 -6.68
CA ALA A 202 22.41 -23.55 -5.67
C ALA A 202 21.83 -22.48 -4.74
N VAL A 203 22.17 -22.56 -3.45
CA VAL A 203 21.80 -21.56 -2.45
C VAL A 203 22.96 -21.28 -1.52
N GLU A 204 23.27 -19.99 -1.31
CA GLU A 204 24.24 -19.56 -0.30
C GLU A 204 23.72 -19.87 1.10
N ARG A 205 24.53 -20.55 1.92
CA ARG A 205 24.22 -20.85 3.32
C ARG A 205 24.58 -19.65 4.20
N ASN A 206 23.63 -18.75 4.35
CA ASN A 206 23.75 -17.56 5.18
C ASN A 206 22.69 -17.56 6.29
N LEU A 207 23.10 -17.27 7.53
CA LEU A 207 22.19 -17.25 8.69
C LEU A 207 21.09 -16.19 8.57
N PHE A 208 21.33 -15.12 7.81
CA PHE A 208 20.36 -14.04 7.63
C PHE A 208 19.38 -14.29 6.47
N HIS A 209 19.68 -15.22 5.55
CA HIS A 209 18.79 -15.57 4.42
C HIS A 209 17.59 -16.40 4.89
N MET A 210 16.66 -15.73 5.59
CA MET A 210 15.52 -16.33 6.28
C MET A 210 14.23 -16.37 5.44
N MET A 211 14.17 -15.66 4.32
CA MET A 211 12.96 -15.51 3.49
C MET A 211 13.22 -15.91 2.04
N SER A 212 12.18 -16.18 1.25
CA SER A 212 12.34 -16.22 -0.21
C SER A 212 12.59 -14.81 -0.76
N GLU A 213 12.94 -14.68 -2.05
CA GLU A 213 13.30 -13.39 -2.63
C GLU A 213 12.13 -12.40 -2.60
N SER A 214 10.97 -12.83 -3.07
CA SER A 214 9.74 -12.03 -3.06
C SER A 214 9.26 -11.70 -1.65
N ALA A 215 9.36 -12.64 -0.70
CA ALA A 215 8.99 -12.39 0.69
C ALA A 215 9.91 -11.35 1.34
N ALA A 216 11.22 -11.38 1.03
CA ALA A 216 12.16 -10.37 1.49
C ALA A 216 11.89 -8.99 0.84
N LEU A 217 11.57 -8.94 -0.45
CA LEU A 217 11.18 -7.70 -1.14
C LEU A 217 9.92 -7.07 -0.52
N ARG A 218 8.94 -7.90 -0.11
CA ARG A 218 7.70 -7.48 0.53
C ARG A 218 7.85 -7.08 2.01
N PHE A 219 8.92 -7.52 2.67
CA PHE A 219 9.08 -7.37 4.13
C PHE A 219 9.06 -5.91 4.63
N PRO A 220 9.72 -4.93 3.97
CA PRO A 220 9.66 -3.54 4.42
C PRO A 220 8.24 -2.97 4.50
N ASN A 221 7.39 -3.30 3.53
CA ASN A 221 6.01 -2.83 3.53
C ASN A 221 5.20 -3.45 4.69
N ALA A 222 5.45 -4.73 5.02
CA ALA A 222 4.88 -5.38 6.20
C ALA A 222 5.32 -4.69 7.51
N VAL A 223 6.57 -4.20 7.59
CA VAL A 223 7.07 -3.40 8.73
C VAL A 223 6.32 -2.08 8.84
N PHE A 224 6.12 -1.35 7.74
CA PHE A 224 5.34 -0.11 7.76
C PHE A 224 3.88 -0.32 8.16
N ALA A 225 3.25 -1.39 7.68
CA ALA A 225 1.90 -1.78 8.09
C ALA A 225 1.82 -2.03 9.60
N ALA A 226 2.77 -2.80 10.14
CA ALA A 226 2.85 -3.08 11.57
C ALA A 226 3.13 -1.83 12.41
N LEU A 227 3.99 -0.93 11.93
CA LEU A 227 4.23 0.38 12.56
C LEU A 227 2.94 1.20 12.58
N LEU A 228 2.24 1.29 11.45
CA LEU A 228 0.99 2.03 11.35
C LEU A 228 -0.03 1.52 12.38
N VAL A 229 -0.24 0.21 12.53
CA VAL A 229 -1.14 -0.36 13.54
C VAL A 229 -0.75 0.08 14.96
N ALA A 230 0.53 0.01 15.31
CA ALA A 230 1.03 0.47 16.61
C ALA A 230 0.79 1.97 16.83
N PHE A 231 1.02 2.80 15.82
CA PHE A 231 0.80 4.25 15.89
C PHE A 231 -0.69 4.62 15.91
N ILE A 232 -1.58 3.88 15.23
CA ILE A 232 -3.04 4.06 15.34
C ILE A 232 -3.47 3.83 16.80
N TYR A 233 -2.96 2.78 17.44
CA TYR A 233 -3.24 2.53 18.86
C TYR A 233 -2.78 3.71 19.73
N LEU A 234 -1.54 4.17 19.56
CA LEU A 234 -1.00 5.30 20.35
C LEU A 234 -1.79 6.60 20.11
N ALA A 235 -2.15 6.90 18.85
CA ALA A 235 -2.98 8.05 18.51
C ALA A 235 -4.39 7.94 19.09
N GLY A 236 -5.00 6.75 19.09
CA GLY A 236 -6.27 6.49 19.76
C GLY A 236 -6.17 6.69 21.28
N ARG A 237 -5.09 6.23 21.91
CA ARG A 237 -4.84 6.50 23.34
C ARG A 237 -4.73 7.98 23.62
N MET A 238 -4.10 8.77 22.75
CA MET A 238 -4.06 10.24 22.86
C MET A 238 -5.45 10.86 22.70
N ALA A 239 -6.19 10.47 21.66
CA ALA A 239 -7.51 11.00 21.32
C ALA A 239 -8.53 10.78 22.44
N PHE A 240 -8.50 9.60 23.05
CA PHE A 240 -9.54 9.13 23.97
C PHE A 240 -9.24 9.40 25.45
N CYS A 241 -8.04 9.90 25.79
CA CYS A 241 -7.66 10.32 27.14
C CYS A 241 -7.98 11.81 27.38
N GLY A 242 -9.27 12.16 27.41
CA GLY A 242 -9.73 13.48 27.85
C GLY A 242 -10.04 13.54 29.35
N ALA A 243 -9.59 14.60 30.01
CA ALA A 243 -9.69 14.83 31.44
C ALA A 243 -11.10 15.33 31.86
N THR A 244 -12.00 14.44 32.25
CA THR A 244 -13.17 14.72 33.13
C THR A 244 -13.85 13.43 33.58
N THR A 245 -13.08 12.44 34.02
CA THR A 245 -13.60 11.49 35.01
C THR A 245 -12.75 11.61 36.25
N ALA A 246 -13.19 12.47 37.15
CA ALA A 246 -12.75 12.53 38.55
C ALA A 246 -13.14 11.23 39.31
N GLY A 247 -13.02 10.06 38.68
CA GLY A 247 -13.51 8.78 39.18
C GLY A 247 -13.16 7.50 38.37
N GLY A 248 -12.13 7.46 37.52
CA GLY A 248 -11.68 6.16 36.93
C GLY A 248 -10.70 6.23 35.75
N PRO A 249 -9.83 5.22 35.52
CA PRO A 249 -8.52 5.37 34.87
C PRO A 249 -8.60 5.31 33.34
N GLY A 250 -7.63 5.91 32.64
CA GLY A 250 -7.44 5.86 31.17
C GLY A 250 -7.38 4.46 30.52
N ARG A 251 -7.60 3.39 31.27
CA ARG A 251 -7.72 2.00 30.82
C ARG A 251 -8.97 1.77 29.96
N LEU A 252 -10.07 2.49 30.18
CA LEU A 252 -11.31 2.36 29.39
C LEU A 252 -11.16 2.84 27.94
N ALA A 253 -10.13 3.62 27.63
CA ALA A 253 -9.83 4.01 26.27
C ALA A 253 -9.02 2.95 25.48
N ARG A 254 -8.51 1.90 26.13
CA ARG A 254 -7.73 0.83 25.47
C ARG A 254 -8.56 -0.04 24.53
N PRO A 255 -9.76 -0.54 24.89
CA PRO A 255 -10.59 -1.31 23.96
C PRO A 255 -10.91 -0.55 22.68
N PHE A 256 -11.22 0.74 22.77
CA PHE A 256 -11.54 1.58 21.60
C PHE A 256 -10.29 1.89 20.76
N ALA A 257 -9.15 2.19 21.40
CA ALA A 257 -7.88 2.32 20.67
C ALA A 257 -7.48 1.01 19.97
N MET A 258 -7.75 -0.14 20.60
CA MET A 258 -7.53 -1.46 20.01
C MET A 258 -8.46 -1.71 18.83
N LEU A 259 -9.74 -1.33 18.94
CA LEU A 259 -10.72 -1.41 17.84
C LEU A 259 -10.22 -0.67 16.61
N ALA A 260 -9.72 0.56 16.75
CA ALA A 260 -9.15 1.30 15.63
C ALA A 260 -7.89 0.64 15.06
N ALA A 261 -6.96 0.23 15.93
CA ALA A 261 -5.66 -0.33 15.51
C ALA A 261 -5.80 -1.67 14.81
N VAL A 262 -6.47 -2.64 15.44
CA VAL A 262 -6.69 -3.97 14.87
C VAL A 262 -7.69 -3.90 13.71
N GLY A 263 -8.64 -2.96 13.75
CA GLY A 263 -9.58 -2.69 12.67
C GLY A 263 -8.89 -2.44 11.34
N TYR A 264 -7.69 -1.83 11.32
CA TYR A 264 -6.91 -1.63 10.10
C TYR A 264 -6.56 -2.96 9.40
N LEU A 265 -6.17 -3.98 10.16
CA LEU A 265 -5.88 -5.32 9.64
C LEU A 265 -7.15 -6.11 9.32
N CYS A 266 -8.29 -5.69 9.86
CA CYS A 266 -9.59 -6.32 9.63
C CYS A 266 -10.36 -5.69 8.46
N ILE A 267 -9.75 -4.79 7.68
CA ILE A 267 -10.30 -4.36 6.39
C ILE A 267 -9.55 -5.15 5.30
N PRO A 268 -10.25 -5.92 4.44
CA PRO A 268 -9.61 -6.83 3.50
C PRO A 268 -8.59 -6.17 2.57
N GLN A 269 -8.89 -4.96 2.09
CA GLN A 269 -8.04 -4.27 1.12
C GLN A 269 -6.75 -3.69 1.73
N PRO A 270 -6.78 -2.90 2.83
CA PRO A 270 -5.56 -2.52 3.55
C PRO A 270 -4.73 -3.70 4.02
N PHE A 271 -5.36 -4.79 4.49
CA PHE A 271 -4.63 -6.00 4.87
C PHE A 271 -3.91 -6.62 3.67
N TRP A 272 -4.59 -6.75 2.53
CA TRP A 272 -3.98 -7.22 1.29
C TRP A 272 -2.81 -6.33 0.82
N HIS A 273 -2.99 -5.00 0.80
CA HIS A 273 -1.92 -4.04 0.45
C HIS A 273 -0.72 -4.08 1.42
N ALA A 274 -0.88 -4.54 2.66
CA ALA A 274 0.22 -4.67 3.61
C ALA A 274 1.24 -5.77 3.23
N HIS A 275 0.87 -6.68 2.33
CA HIS A 275 1.73 -7.76 1.86
C HIS A 275 2.49 -7.39 0.58
N LEU A 276 2.01 -6.42 -0.19
CA LEU A 276 2.55 -6.13 -1.51
C LEU A 276 3.87 -5.38 -1.41
N CYS A 277 4.80 -5.65 -2.33
CA CYS A 277 5.97 -4.84 -2.58
C CYS A 277 5.52 -3.57 -3.32
N THR A 278 4.87 -2.63 -2.64
CA THR A 278 4.29 -1.39 -3.21
C THR A 278 4.37 -0.23 -2.22
N PHE A 279 4.14 0.99 -2.69
CA PHE A 279 4.29 2.21 -1.88
C PHE A 279 3.06 2.55 -1.04
N ASP A 280 1.96 1.83 -1.22
CA ASP A 280 0.64 2.21 -0.70
C ASP A 280 0.57 2.16 0.83
N THR A 281 1.09 1.10 1.46
CA THR A 281 1.04 1.02 2.93
C THR A 281 2.12 1.86 3.59
N THR A 282 3.33 1.95 2.99
CA THR A 282 4.38 2.88 3.44
C THR A 282 3.88 4.32 3.49
N ILE A 283 3.25 4.82 2.42
CA ILE A 283 2.80 6.21 2.41
C ILE A 283 1.67 6.45 3.42
N VAL A 284 0.74 5.50 3.62
CA VAL A 284 -0.30 5.63 4.63
C VAL A 284 0.32 5.75 6.03
N ALA A 285 1.33 4.92 6.33
CA ALA A 285 2.07 4.98 7.59
C ALA A 285 2.77 6.33 7.77
N LEU A 286 3.54 6.77 6.77
CA LEU A 286 4.31 8.01 6.84
C LEU A 286 3.40 9.24 6.96
N LEU A 287 2.32 9.34 6.17
CA LEU A 287 1.39 10.47 6.24
C LEU A 287 0.63 10.49 7.57
N PHE A 288 0.22 9.32 8.08
CA PHE A 288 -0.44 9.22 9.37
C PHE A 288 0.47 9.68 10.51
N ILE A 289 1.69 9.14 10.59
CA ILE A 289 2.65 9.49 11.64
C ILE A 289 3.05 10.97 11.52
N THR A 290 3.29 11.47 10.30
CA THR A 290 3.57 12.90 10.06
C THR A 290 2.42 13.76 10.58
N THR A 291 1.17 13.40 10.31
CA THR A 291 -0.01 14.14 10.79
C THR A 291 -0.12 14.13 12.33
N VAL A 292 0.16 12.99 12.97
CA VAL A 292 0.20 12.90 14.44
C VAL A 292 1.31 13.81 15.01
N THR A 293 2.52 13.73 14.46
CA THR A 293 3.66 14.54 14.92
C THR A 293 3.48 16.02 14.64
N TRP A 294 2.80 16.39 13.55
CA TRP A 294 2.36 17.75 13.27
C TRP A 294 1.51 18.30 14.41
N HIS A 295 0.48 17.58 14.84
CA HIS A 295 -0.35 18.01 15.96
C HIS A 295 0.46 18.17 17.25
N ARG A 296 1.40 17.24 17.51
CA ARG A 296 2.33 17.35 18.64
C ARG A 296 3.23 18.58 18.55
N ALA A 297 3.70 18.95 17.36
CA ALA A 297 4.55 20.11 17.12
C ALA A 297 3.85 21.44 17.41
N LEU A 298 2.52 21.49 17.30
CA LEU A 298 1.73 22.67 17.69
C LEU A 298 1.69 22.89 19.21
N VAL A 299 1.93 21.85 19.99
CA VAL A 299 1.85 21.88 21.47
C VAL A 299 3.24 21.85 22.11
N ALA A 300 4.24 21.26 21.45
CA ALA A 300 5.58 21.10 21.99
C ALA A 300 6.66 21.18 20.91
N ASN A 301 7.59 22.13 21.09
CA ASN A 301 8.66 22.44 20.13
C ASN A 301 9.57 21.25 19.79
N GLY A 302 9.73 20.28 20.70
CA GLY A 302 10.52 19.07 20.46
C GLY A 302 10.02 18.20 19.30
N TRP A 303 8.78 18.41 18.83
CA TRP A 303 8.19 17.68 17.71
C TRP A 303 8.29 18.39 16.36
N ILE A 304 8.80 19.63 16.32
CA ILE A 304 8.96 20.42 15.09
C ILE A 304 9.84 19.68 14.07
N TRP A 305 11.05 19.30 14.46
CA TRP A 305 11.98 18.59 13.56
C TRP A 305 11.55 17.16 13.23
N PRO A 306 11.05 16.34 14.19
CA PRO A 306 10.47 15.04 13.85
C PRO A 306 9.37 15.11 12.78
N ALA A 307 8.43 16.06 12.90
CA ALA A 307 7.37 16.23 11.90
C ALA A 307 7.93 16.62 10.51
N ALA A 308 8.90 17.54 10.49
CA ALA A 308 9.56 17.98 9.26
C ALA A 308 10.36 16.87 8.57
N ILE A 309 11.12 16.09 9.33
CA ILE A 309 11.92 14.96 8.82
C ILE A 309 11.00 13.86 8.29
N LEU A 310 9.95 13.49 9.04
CA LEU A 310 8.98 12.48 8.60
C LEU A 310 8.27 12.88 7.31
N TRP A 311 7.94 14.16 7.14
CA TRP A 311 7.40 14.65 5.87
C TRP A 311 8.42 14.53 4.73
N GLY A 312 9.69 14.88 4.95
CA GLY A 312 10.75 14.68 3.96
C GLY A 312 10.95 13.21 3.57
N VAL A 313 10.87 12.29 4.54
CA VAL A 313 10.86 10.84 4.26
C VAL A 313 9.61 10.43 3.49
N ALA A 314 8.44 11.01 3.78
CA ALA A 314 7.21 10.76 3.02
C ALA A 314 7.33 11.21 1.55
N LEU A 315 8.01 12.34 1.28
CA LEU A 315 8.30 12.80 -0.08
C LEU A 315 9.16 11.79 -0.87
N LEU A 316 10.11 11.14 -0.20
CA LEU A 316 10.92 10.06 -0.79
C LEU A 316 10.13 8.75 -0.99
N GLY A 317 8.96 8.60 -0.36
CA GLY A 317 8.09 7.44 -0.49
C GLY A 317 7.09 7.57 -1.64
N LYS A 318 6.30 8.65 -1.68
CA LYS A 318 5.27 8.82 -2.72
C LYS A 318 4.86 10.28 -2.90
N HIS A 319 4.46 10.65 -4.12
CA HIS A 319 4.00 12.00 -4.46
C HIS A 319 2.79 12.48 -3.64
N ASN A 320 1.97 11.58 -3.06
CA ASN A 320 0.89 11.97 -2.14
C ASN A 320 1.37 12.87 -0.98
N ALA A 321 2.65 12.78 -0.59
CA ALA A 321 3.22 13.66 0.43
C ALA A 321 3.29 15.14 0.00
N LEU A 322 3.30 15.45 -1.30
CA LEU A 322 3.28 16.83 -1.81
C LEU A 322 2.00 17.56 -1.43
N VAL A 323 0.88 16.85 -1.33
CA VAL A 323 -0.42 17.46 -1.01
C VAL A 323 -0.74 17.46 0.49
N LEU A 324 0.07 16.81 1.34
CA LEU A 324 -0.14 16.79 2.80
C LEU A 324 -0.17 18.20 3.44
N PRO A 325 0.67 19.18 3.06
CA PRO A 325 0.63 20.50 3.68
C PRO A 325 -0.74 21.20 3.56
N ILE A 326 -1.52 20.90 2.53
CA ILE A 326 -2.83 21.53 2.27
C ILE A 326 -3.81 21.31 3.45
N PRO A 327 -4.17 20.06 3.84
CA PRO A 327 -5.02 19.85 5.01
C PRO A 327 -4.41 20.33 6.33
N LEU A 328 -3.08 20.39 6.47
CA LEU A 328 -2.43 20.94 7.67
C LEU A 328 -2.61 22.48 7.76
N ILE A 329 -2.53 23.18 6.63
CA ILE A 329 -2.83 24.62 6.53
C ILE A 329 -4.30 24.88 6.86
N PHE A 330 -5.23 24.10 6.27
CA PHE A 330 -6.65 24.21 6.62
C PHE A 330 -6.90 23.97 8.10
N HIS A 331 -6.28 22.95 8.68
CA HIS A 331 -6.38 22.68 10.11
C HIS A 331 -5.90 23.87 10.97
N TRP A 332 -4.76 24.48 10.63
CA TRP A 332 -4.25 25.66 11.31
C TRP A 332 -5.18 26.86 11.19
N LEU A 333 -5.67 27.16 9.98
CA LEU A 333 -6.59 28.27 9.72
C LEU A 333 -7.94 28.08 10.41
N ILE A 334 -8.51 26.87 10.34
CA ILE A 334 -9.79 26.55 11.01
C ILE A 334 -9.64 26.67 12.53
N ASN A 335 -8.55 26.18 13.11
CA ASN A 335 -8.28 26.36 14.54
C ASN A 335 -8.22 27.84 14.91
N ALA A 336 -7.48 28.64 14.13
CA ALA A 336 -7.34 30.05 14.39
C ALA A 336 -8.65 30.83 14.22
N ALA A 337 -9.45 30.51 13.21
CA ALA A 337 -10.77 31.09 13.01
C ALA A 337 -11.69 30.80 14.20
N LEU A 338 -11.76 29.53 14.63
CA LEU A 338 -12.62 29.11 15.74
C LEU A 338 -12.16 29.65 17.10
N GLU A 339 -10.86 29.80 17.29
CA GLU A 339 -10.26 30.42 18.48
C GLU A 339 -10.26 31.95 18.42
N ARG A 340 -10.90 32.55 17.40
CA ARG A 340 -10.99 34.00 17.18
C ARG A 340 -9.63 34.71 17.12
N ARG A 341 -8.63 34.01 16.58
CA ARG A 341 -7.28 34.53 16.30
C ARG A 341 -7.13 35.09 14.89
N ILE A 342 -8.22 35.09 14.10
CA ILE A 342 -8.31 35.78 12.81
C ILE A 342 -9.24 36.97 13.00
N VAL A 343 -8.73 38.19 12.78
CA VAL A 343 -9.52 39.43 12.85
C VAL A 343 -9.63 39.99 11.45
N ALA A 344 -10.86 40.06 10.92
CA ALA A 344 -11.16 40.70 9.65
C ALA A 344 -11.68 42.12 9.90
N TYR A 345 -11.06 43.11 9.29
CA TYR A 345 -11.52 44.49 9.30
C TYR A 345 -12.25 44.77 8.00
N TRP A 346 -13.54 45.07 8.12
CA TRP A 346 -14.40 45.33 6.97
C TRP A 346 -14.39 46.82 6.62
N PRO A 347 -14.49 47.17 5.32
CA PRO A 347 -14.64 48.56 4.90
C PRO A 347 -15.96 49.13 5.41
N SER A 348 -15.98 50.42 5.77
CA SER A 348 -17.20 51.11 6.19
C SER A 348 -18.27 51.25 5.07
N SER A 349 -17.91 50.98 3.81
CA SER A 349 -18.81 51.09 2.66
C SER A 349 -19.20 49.70 2.11
N PRO A 350 -20.44 49.23 2.35
CA PRO A 350 -20.90 47.95 1.80
C PRO A 350 -20.97 47.94 0.26
N VAL A 351 -21.11 49.11 -0.38
CA VAL A 351 -21.13 49.24 -1.84
C VAL A 351 -19.77 48.94 -2.46
N ARG A 352 -18.67 49.45 -1.86
CA ARG A 352 -17.31 49.17 -2.32
C ARG A 352 -16.95 47.68 -2.17
N LEU A 353 -17.41 47.06 -1.09
CA LEU A 353 -17.23 45.65 -0.84
C LEU A 353 -17.95 44.80 -1.90
N ILE A 354 -19.25 45.04 -2.13
CA ILE A 354 -20.05 44.29 -3.11
C ILE A 354 -19.48 44.46 -4.53
N ALA A 355 -19.17 45.70 -4.93
CA ALA A 355 -18.61 45.99 -6.24
C ALA A 355 -17.23 45.35 -6.43
N GLY A 356 -16.35 45.44 -5.42
CA GLY A 356 -15.02 44.85 -5.46
C GLY A 356 -15.07 43.32 -5.50
N VAL A 357 -15.92 42.68 -4.70
CA VAL A 357 -16.12 41.22 -4.75
C VAL A 357 -16.69 40.80 -6.11
N ALA A 358 -17.70 41.50 -6.63
CA ALA A 358 -18.30 41.18 -7.93
C ALA A 358 -17.27 41.28 -9.08
N VAL A 359 -16.46 42.34 -9.10
CA VAL A 359 -15.38 42.51 -10.09
C VAL A 359 -14.34 41.39 -9.97
N SER A 360 -13.94 41.05 -8.74
CA SER A 360 -12.91 40.04 -8.47
C SER A 360 -13.37 38.63 -8.82
N VAL A 361 -14.62 38.29 -8.48
CA VAL A 361 -15.24 37.00 -8.83
C VAL A 361 -15.40 36.89 -10.35
N THR A 362 -15.83 37.96 -11.02
CA THR A 362 -15.97 37.97 -12.48
C THR A 362 -14.61 37.82 -13.17
N ALA A 363 -13.60 38.57 -12.73
CA ALA A 363 -12.24 38.47 -13.26
C ALA A 363 -11.61 37.09 -12.99
N ALA A 364 -11.86 36.51 -11.82
CA ALA A 364 -11.42 35.16 -11.49
C ALA A 364 -12.14 34.09 -12.30
N ALA A 365 -13.44 34.23 -12.56
CA ALA A 365 -14.20 33.30 -13.41
C ALA A 365 -13.73 33.32 -14.86
N ILE A 366 -13.20 34.44 -15.35
CA ILE A 366 -12.52 34.52 -16.65
C ILE A 366 -11.13 33.88 -16.55
N ALA A 367 -10.35 34.25 -15.54
CA ALA A 367 -8.98 33.78 -15.37
C ALA A 367 -8.88 32.27 -15.08
N VAL A 368 -9.89 31.65 -14.47
CA VAL A 368 -9.88 30.20 -14.17
C VAL A 368 -9.93 29.35 -15.45
N GLN A 369 -10.45 29.92 -16.54
CA GLN A 369 -10.42 29.29 -17.87
C GLN A 369 -9.00 29.28 -18.47
N ILE A 370 -8.11 30.16 -17.98
CA ILE A 370 -6.72 30.28 -18.43
C ILE A 370 -5.79 29.53 -17.46
N HIS A 371 -5.87 29.85 -16.17
CA HIS A 371 -5.06 29.21 -15.14
C HIS A 371 -5.66 29.39 -13.72
N PRO A 372 -5.89 28.31 -12.96
CA PRO A 372 -6.57 28.36 -11.66
C PRO A 372 -5.81 29.18 -10.60
N VAL A 373 -4.46 29.17 -10.62
CA VAL A 373 -3.65 29.97 -9.68
C VAL A 373 -3.81 31.47 -9.94
N VAL A 374 -3.96 31.88 -11.21
CA VAL A 374 -4.16 33.29 -11.56
C VAL A 374 -5.54 33.75 -11.08
N ALA A 375 -6.56 32.89 -11.22
CA ALA A 375 -7.89 33.16 -10.67
C ALA A 375 -7.88 33.35 -9.14
N VAL A 376 -7.15 32.49 -8.41
CA VAL A 376 -6.99 32.64 -6.96
C VAL A 376 -6.23 33.92 -6.61
N GLY A 377 -5.15 34.24 -7.34
CA GLY A 377 -4.41 35.48 -7.16
C GLY A 377 -5.28 36.73 -7.37
N ILE A 378 -6.14 36.72 -8.39
CA ILE A 378 -7.11 37.80 -8.66
C ILE A 378 -8.15 37.90 -7.55
N LEU A 379 -8.66 36.78 -7.02
CA LEU A 379 -9.58 36.81 -5.87
C LEU A 379 -8.92 37.43 -4.64
N LEU A 380 -7.67 37.06 -4.34
CA LEU A 380 -6.94 37.57 -3.17
C LEU A 380 -6.61 39.07 -3.32
N LEU A 381 -6.08 39.48 -4.47
CA LEU A 381 -5.80 40.89 -4.78
C LEU A 381 -7.07 41.73 -4.79
N GLY A 382 -8.13 41.18 -5.35
CA GLY A 382 -9.45 41.79 -5.41
C GLY A 382 -10.10 41.97 -4.04
N LEU A 383 -9.98 40.96 -3.17
CA LEU A 383 -10.40 41.04 -1.78
C LEU A 383 -9.60 42.11 -1.03
N ALA A 384 -8.28 42.15 -1.21
CA ALA A 384 -7.42 43.19 -0.63
C ALA A 384 -7.81 44.60 -1.14
N ALA A 385 -8.14 44.74 -2.42
CA ALA A 385 -8.56 45.99 -3.05
C ALA A 385 -9.93 46.49 -2.53
N THR A 386 -10.76 45.61 -1.95
CA THR A 386 -12.02 46.03 -1.31
C THR A 386 -11.81 46.79 -0.01
N GLY A 387 -10.59 46.77 0.56
CA GLY A 387 -10.27 47.35 1.87
C GLY A 387 -10.50 46.38 3.04
N VAL A 388 -10.81 45.11 2.75
CA VAL A 388 -10.82 44.05 3.76
C VAL A 388 -9.38 43.72 4.14
N THR A 389 -8.99 43.98 5.39
CA THR A 389 -7.70 43.52 5.93
C THR A 389 -7.95 42.38 6.90
N MET A 390 -7.03 41.39 6.91
CA MET A 390 -7.11 40.25 7.82
C MET A 390 -5.81 40.13 8.60
N GLU A 391 -5.90 40.17 9.93
CA GLU A 391 -4.81 39.76 10.80
C GLU A 391 -4.84 38.24 10.94
N LEU A 392 -3.83 37.57 10.40
CA LEU A 392 -3.64 36.13 10.53
C LEU A 392 -2.82 35.81 11.78
N PRO A 393 -3.05 34.65 12.42
CA PRO A 393 -2.18 34.16 13.49
C PRO A 393 -0.74 33.96 13.00
N ALA A 394 0.20 33.90 13.94
CA ALA A 394 1.57 33.51 13.61
C ALA A 394 1.63 32.12 12.95
N VAL A 395 2.40 32.02 11.87
CA VAL A 395 2.65 30.76 11.16
C VAL A 395 3.46 29.83 12.07
N PRO A 396 3.00 28.60 12.34
CA PRO A 396 3.72 27.65 13.17
C PRO A 396 5.14 27.37 12.66
N ALA A 397 6.13 27.36 13.57
CA ALA A 397 7.53 27.08 13.27
C ALA A 397 7.76 25.76 12.49
N VAL A 398 6.88 24.77 12.71
CA VAL A 398 6.91 23.49 12.00
C VAL A 398 6.73 23.62 10.49
N PHE A 399 6.01 24.61 9.97
CA PHE A 399 5.94 24.83 8.53
C PHE A 399 7.28 25.23 7.92
N PHE A 400 8.04 26.11 8.59
CA PHE A 400 9.37 26.51 8.14
C PHE A 400 10.35 25.33 8.21
N ALA A 401 10.28 24.53 9.27
CA ALA A 401 11.08 23.31 9.38
C ALA A 401 10.74 22.31 8.27
N MET A 402 9.46 22.09 7.95
CA MET A 402 9.02 21.26 6.83
C MET A 402 9.60 21.78 5.51
N LEU A 403 9.46 23.07 5.23
CA LEU A 403 9.95 23.70 4.00
C LEU A 403 11.48 23.60 3.85
N ALA A 404 12.23 23.58 4.95
CA ALA A 404 13.68 23.38 4.91
C ALA A 404 14.06 21.89 4.79
N ALA A 405 13.52 21.03 5.66
CA ALA A 405 13.93 19.62 5.74
C ALA A 405 13.39 18.77 4.59
N GLY A 406 12.16 19.04 4.12
CA GLY A 406 11.49 18.26 3.08
C GLY A 406 12.27 18.23 1.77
N PRO A 407 12.51 19.40 1.12
CA PRO A 407 13.31 19.49 -0.10
C PRO A 407 14.75 19.01 0.09
N ALA A 408 15.37 19.30 1.24
CA ALA A 408 16.74 18.84 1.53
C ALA A 408 16.82 17.30 1.55
N LEU A 409 15.90 16.63 2.26
CA LEU A 409 15.84 15.17 2.30
C LEU A 409 15.48 14.58 0.94
N LEU A 410 14.58 15.22 0.18
CA LEU A 410 14.22 14.76 -1.16
C LEU A 410 15.45 14.76 -2.09
N VAL A 411 16.24 15.84 -2.11
CA VAL A 411 17.46 15.93 -2.94
C VAL A 411 18.55 14.98 -2.45
N LEU A 412 18.80 14.93 -1.14
CA LEU A 412 19.84 14.06 -0.58
C LEU A 412 19.51 12.57 -0.76
N GLY A 413 18.24 12.20 -0.59
CA GLY A 413 17.77 10.82 -0.65
C GLY A 413 17.47 10.31 -2.06
N TRP A 414 17.49 11.17 -3.08
CA TRP A 414 17.19 10.78 -4.45
C TRP A 414 18.31 11.21 -5.42
N PRO A 415 19.25 10.31 -5.77
CA PRO A 415 20.38 10.63 -6.63
C PRO A 415 20.02 11.23 -7.99
N LEU A 416 18.84 10.90 -8.52
CA LEU A 416 18.30 11.53 -9.74
C LEU A 416 18.26 13.06 -9.66
N LEU A 417 18.11 13.63 -8.47
CA LEU A 417 18.02 15.07 -8.24
C LEU A 417 19.38 15.73 -8.01
N TRP A 418 20.50 15.00 -8.02
CA TRP A 418 21.84 15.58 -7.85
C TRP A 418 22.34 16.29 -9.12
N PHE A 419 21.84 15.86 -10.28
CA PHE A 419 22.12 16.45 -11.58
C PHE A 419 20.80 16.88 -12.22
N ASP A 420 20.82 17.99 -12.95
CA ASP A 420 19.64 18.55 -13.62
C ASP A 420 18.43 18.66 -12.67
N THR A 421 18.69 19.08 -11.43
CA THR A 421 17.76 18.99 -10.29
C THR A 421 16.37 19.54 -10.61
N PHE A 422 16.30 20.75 -11.18
CA PHE A 422 15.05 21.39 -11.51
C PHE A 422 14.31 20.69 -12.65
N ASP A 423 15.01 20.24 -13.69
CA ASP A 423 14.40 19.56 -14.83
C ASP A 423 13.83 18.20 -14.42
N ASN A 424 14.57 17.43 -13.62
CA ASN A 424 14.10 16.14 -13.12
C ASN A 424 12.95 16.30 -12.12
N LEU A 425 13.00 17.32 -11.25
CA LEU A 425 11.91 17.62 -10.31
C LEU A 425 10.65 18.07 -11.04
N LEU A 426 10.78 18.96 -12.02
CA LEU A 426 9.66 19.46 -12.81
C LEU A 426 9.03 18.34 -13.63
N ARG A 427 9.84 17.50 -14.31
CA ARG A 427 9.36 16.32 -15.04
C ARG A 427 8.59 15.36 -14.12
N TRP A 428 9.11 15.11 -12.92
CA TRP A 428 8.42 14.27 -11.93
C TRP A 428 7.06 14.85 -11.53
N ILE A 429 6.98 16.17 -11.28
CA ILE A 429 5.72 16.85 -10.95
C ILE A 429 4.75 16.81 -12.14
N GLU A 430 5.20 17.17 -13.33
CA GLU A 430 4.40 17.22 -14.57
C GLU A 430 3.83 15.85 -14.96
N PHE A 431 4.61 14.78 -14.78
CA PHE A 431 4.14 13.41 -15.01
C PHE A 431 2.86 13.10 -14.22
N HIS A 432 2.79 13.54 -12.96
CA HIS A 432 1.63 13.28 -12.09
C HIS A 432 0.42 14.15 -12.41
N PHE A 433 0.58 15.22 -13.20
CA PHE A 433 -0.54 16.01 -13.72
C PHE A 433 -1.15 15.43 -15.01
N HIS A 434 -0.44 14.53 -15.71
CA HIS A 434 -0.85 13.97 -17.01
C HIS A 434 -0.99 12.44 -17.00
N HIS A 435 -1.17 11.84 -15.82
CA HIS A 435 -1.08 10.40 -15.62
C HIS A 435 -2.07 9.59 -16.47
N GLU A 436 -1.66 8.40 -16.92
CA GLU A 436 -2.52 7.47 -17.65
C GLU A 436 -3.77 7.08 -16.87
N HIS A 437 -4.90 7.00 -17.58
CA HIS A 437 -6.16 6.54 -17.04
C HIS A 437 -6.27 5.03 -17.17
N TYR A 438 -6.35 4.33 -16.02
CA TYR A 438 -6.73 2.93 -16.01
C TYR A 438 -8.22 2.79 -15.77
N MET A 439 -8.82 1.91 -16.55
CA MET A 439 -10.25 1.66 -16.49
C MET A 439 -10.65 1.04 -15.13
N GLN A 440 -11.85 1.39 -14.69
CA GLN A 440 -12.54 0.76 -13.56
C GLN A 440 -13.98 0.49 -13.95
N VAL A 441 -14.56 -0.60 -13.47
CA VAL A 441 -15.98 -0.86 -13.67
C VAL A 441 -16.78 -0.47 -12.43
N TRP A 442 -17.78 0.39 -12.64
CA TRP A 442 -18.69 0.92 -11.62
C TRP A 442 -20.14 0.71 -12.07
N PHE A 443 -20.86 -0.18 -11.39
CA PHE A 443 -22.23 -0.56 -11.74
C PHE A 443 -22.43 -0.89 -13.23
N GLY A 444 -21.56 -1.75 -13.75
CA GLY A 444 -21.57 -2.19 -15.15
C GLY A 444 -20.99 -1.19 -16.16
N LYS A 445 -20.75 0.07 -15.77
CA LYS A 445 -20.15 1.10 -16.61
C LYS A 445 -18.62 1.09 -16.49
N VAL A 446 -17.93 1.01 -17.63
CA VAL A 446 -16.48 1.19 -17.70
C VAL A 446 -16.15 2.69 -17.62
N LEU A 447 -15.39 3.07 -16.60
CA LEU A 447 -14.91 4.43 -16.37
C LEU A 447 -13.50 4.57 -16.96
N ALA A 448 -13.42 4.96 -18.24
CA ALA A 448 -12.15 5.09 -18.96
C ALA A 448 -11.58 6.52 -18.95
N TYR A 449 -12.44 7.55 -19.00
CA TYR A 449 -12.02 8.95 -19.12
C TYR A 449 -12.87 9.86 -18.21
N PRO A 450 -12.33 11.02 -17.78
CA PRO A 450 -13.10 12.02 -17.03
C PRO A 450 -14.22 12.64 -17.89
N PRO A 451 -15.27 13.23 -17.28
CA PRO A 451 -15.46 13.40 -15.84
C PRO A 451 -15.89 12.12 -15.13
N PHE A 452 -15.19 11.79 -14.05
CA PHE A 452 -15.50 10.63 -13.22
C PHE A 452 -16.63 10.92 -12.22
N PRO A 453 -17.42 9.91 -11.81
CA PRO A 453 -18.51 10.09 -10.86
C PRO A 453 -17.97 10.53 -9.49
N PRO A 454 -18.37 11.68 -8.93
CA PRO A 454 -17.87 12.14 -7.63
C PRO A 454 -18.15 11.16 -6.49
N GLN A 455 -19.20 10.35 -6.61
CA GLN A 455 -19.56 9.33 -5.64
C GLN A 455 -18.68 8.08 -5.67
N PHE A 456 -17.78 7.91 -6.65
CA PHE A 456 -16.99 6.67 -6.81
C PHE A 456 -16.15 6.36 -5.57
N ALA A 457 -15.33 7.31 -5.10
CA ALA A 457 -14.45 7.06 -3.95
C ALA A 457 -15.24 6.86 -2.64
N TRP A 458 -16.31 7.63 -2.44
CA TRP A 458 -17.22 7.47 -1.29
C TRP A 458 -17.93 6.12 -1.30
N GLY A 459 -18.49 5.74 -2.45
CA GLY A 459 -19.21 4.48 -2.60
C GLY A 459 -18.29 3.28 -2.50
N MET A 460 -17.11 3.29 -3.14
CA MET A 460 -16.12 2.24 -2.95
C MET A 460 -15.69 2.10 -1.49
N THR A 461 -15.49 3.20 -0.75
CA THR A 461 -15.25 3.14 0.70
C THR A 461 -16.41 2.49 1.46
N ALA A 462 -17.66 2.83 1.10
CA ALA A 462 -18.85 2.27 1.73
C ALA A 462 -19.07 0.79 1.39
N PHE A 463 -18.65 0.32 0.22
CA PHE A 463 -18.93 -1.04 -0.27
C PHE A 463 -17.79 -2.03 -0.03
N THR A 464 -16.55 -1.59 0.18
CA THR A 464 -15.40 -2.51 0.37
C THR A 464 -14.91 -2.62 1.81
N TRP A 465 -15.66 -2.05 2.77
CA TRP A 465 -15.37 -2.15 4.20
C TRP A 465 -16.35 -3.07 4.90
N PRO A 466 -15.91 -3.95 5.83
CA PRO A 466 -16.85 -4.68 6.67
C PRO A 466 -17.80 -3.74 7.40
N LEU A 467 -19.11 -4.03 7.37
CA LEU A 467 -20.13 -3.17 7.96
C LEU A 467 -19.93 -2.94 9.45
N THR A 468 -19.36 -3.93 10.15
CA THR A 468 -19.05 -3.83 11.58
C THR A 468 -17.97 -2.80 11.90
N LEU A 469 -17.18 -2.35 10.91
CA LEU A 469 -16.25 -1.23 11.05
C LEU A 469 -16.81 0.05 10.45
N LEU A 470 -17.58 -0.03 9.37
CA LEU A 470 -18.17 1.14 8.72
C LEU A 470 -19.23 1.83 9.60
N VAL A 471 -20.11 1.07 10.25
CA VAL A 471 -21.15 1.63 11.15
C VAL A 471 -20.54 2.45 12.29
N PRO A 472 -19.50 1.96 13.02
CA PRO A 472 -18.72 2.77 13.94
C PRO A 472 -18.26 4.11 13.36
N VAL A 473 -17.70 4.12 12.14
CA VAL A 473 -17.24 5.36 11.48
C VAL A 473 -18.39 6.35 11.32
N VAL A 474 -19.55 5.90 10.85
CA VAL A 474 -20.75 6.75 10.72
C VAL A 474 -21.17 7.30 12.08
N LEU A 475 -21.21 6.46 13.12
CA LEU A 475 -21.51 6.90 14.50
C LEU A 475 -20.49 7.94 14.99
N GLY A 476 -19.21 7.78 14.63
CA GLY A 476 -18.15 8.73 14.94
C GLY A 476 -18.34 10.07 14.27
N LEU A 477 -18.63 10.08 12.97
CA LEU A 477 -18.95 11.30 12.22
C LEU A 477 -20.17 12.01 12.80
N LEU A 478 -21.22 11.27 13.15
CA LEU A 478 -22.40 11.80 13.82
C LEU A 478 -22.07 12.35 15.21
N ALA A 479 -21.24 11.67 16.00
CA ALA A 479 -20.82 12.13 17.32
C ALA A 479 -19.98 13.43 17.28
N LEU A 480 -19.22 13.61 16.19
CA LEU A 480 -18.48 14.85 15.90
C LEU A 480 -19.40 15.97 15.37
N TYR A 481 -20.48 15.64 14.65
CA TYR A 481 -21.39 16.62 14.02
C TYR A 481 -22.63 16.99 14.85
N ALA A 482 -23.12 16.12 15.74
CA ALA A 482 -24.42 16.25 16.41
C ALA A 482 -24.63 17.66 17.02
N PRO A 483 -25.63 18.43 16.55
CA PRO A 483 -25.87 19.79 17.01
C PRO A 483 -26.21 19.80 18.49
N ARG A 484 -25.46 20.59 19.26
CA ARG A 484 -25.69 20.83 20.68
C ARG A 484 -27.03 21.54 20.85
N ARG A 485 -27.80 21.19 21.89
CA ARG A 485 -29.07 21.88 22.21
C ARG A 485 -28.80 23.40 22.29
N LEU A 486 -29.22 24.09 21.24
CA LEU A 486 -29.27 25.54 21.15
C LEU A 486 -30.22 26.06 22.24
N LYS A 487 -29.69 26.60 23.34
CA LYS A 487 -30.45 27.58 24.13
C LYS A 487 -30.31 28.92 23.39
N ILE A 488 -31.21 29.20 22.46
CA ILE A 488 -31.35 30.53 21.86
C ILE A 488 -32.12 31.40 22.85
N PRO A 489 -31.52 32.45 23.46
CA PRO A 489 -32.31 33.47 24.14
C PRO A 489 -33.13 34.22 23.07
N PRO A 490 -34.43 34.51 23.28
CA PRO A 490 -35.27 35.22 22.30
C PRO A 490 -34.81 36.65 21.95
N ALA A 491 -33.68 37.13 22.47
CA ALA A 491 -33.21 38.50 22.32
C ALA A 491 -32.18 38.74 21.19
N VAL A 492 -31.84 37.73 20.37
CA VAL A 492 -30.78 37.85 19.34
C VAL A 492 -31.34 38.13 17.95
N LEU A 493 -32.18 39.16 17.84
CA LEU A 493 -32.54 39.80 16.56
C LEU A 493 -31.91 41.19 16.39
N GLN A 494 -30.97 41.57 17.26
CA GLN A 494 -30.33 42.90 17.27
C GLN A 494 -28.78 42.85 17.39
N VAL A 495 -28.08 42.03 16.60
CA VAL A 495 -26.60 42.03 16.62
C VAL A 495 -26.05 42.46 15.26
N GLU A 496 -25.47 43.66 15.21
CA GLU A 496 -24.81 44.31 14.05
C GLU A 496 -23.52 43.63 13.56
N ARG A 497 -23.23 42.37 13.96
CA ARG A 497 -22.02 41.65 13.58
C ARG A 497 -22.32 40.20 13.19
N PHE A 498 -22.39 39.97 11.89
CA PHE A 498 -22.52 38.64 11.26
C PHE A 498 -21.41 37.67 11.72
N ASP A 499 -20.25 38.20 12.11
CA ASP A 499 -19.07 37.47 12.61
C ASP A 499 -19.34 36.67 13.91
N ALA A 500 -20.32 37.08 14.71
CA ALA A 500 -20.62 36.41 15.98
C ALA A 500 -21.45 35.12 15.82
N TRP A 501 -22.16 34.95 14.69
CA TRP A 501 -23.12 33.86 14.48
C TRP A 501 -22.48 32.61 13.83
N LEU A 502 -21.57 32.79 12.87
CA LEU A 502 -20.86 31.68 12.20
C LEU A 502 -19.80 31.01 13.10
N PHE A 503 -19.31 31.71 14.13
CA PHE A 503 -18.13 31.32 14.93
C PHE A 503 -18.38 31.33 16.45
N ALA A 504 -19.63 31.17 16.89
CA ALA A 504 -19.95 31.07 18.31
C ALA A 504 -19.48 29.72 18.91
N GLU A 505 -18.25 29.69 19.45
CA GLU A 505 -17.81 28.64 20.37
C GLU A 505 -18.63 28.77 21.66
N HIS A 506 -19.74 28.02 21.74
CA HIS A 506 -20.56 27.96 22.93
C HIS A 506 -19.80 27.27 24.06
N ALA A 507 -20.03 27.76 25.29
CA ALA A 507 -19.49 27.22 26.52
C ALA A 507 -19.54 25.68 26.55
N ASN A 508 -18.43 25.09 26.99
CA ASN A 508 -18.12 23.67 26.87
C ASN A 508 -18.91 22.81 27.88
N ASP A 509 -20.04 22.25 27.46
CA ASP A 509 -20.80 21.27 28.26
C ASP A 509 -20.11 19.88 28.39
N ARG A 510 -19.02 19.60 27.63
CA ARG A 510 -18.35 18.27 27.57
C ARG A 510 -17.01 18.18 28.34
N GLY A 511 -16.46 19.29 28.84
CA GLY A 511 -15.16 19.30 29.53
C GLY A 511 -13.93 18.97 28.65
N GLU A 512 -14.03 19.06 27.31
CA GLU A 512 -12.91 18.79 26.38
C GLU A 512 -11.91 19.97 26.32
N SER A 513 -10.60 19.69 26.27
CA SER A 513 -9.56 20.73 26.14
C SER A 513 -9.46 21.29 24.70
N ALA A 514 -8.84 22.47 24.54
CA ALA A 514 -8.61 23.08 23.23
C ALA A 514 -7.74 22.18 22.32
N GLU A 515 -6.73 21.52 22.89
CA GLU A 515 -5.89 20.55 22.19
C GLU A 515 -6.71 19.38 21.63
N GLN A 516 -7.69 18.88 22.38
CA GLN A 516 -8.56 17.79 21.94
C GLN A 516 -9.48 18.21 20.79
N ARG A 517 -10.05 19.42 20.85
CA ARG A 517 -10.87 19.95 19.75
C ARG A 517 -10.05 20.13 18.48
N SER A 518 -8.84 20.66 18.61
CA SER A 518 -7.86 20.76 17.52
C SER A 518 -7.57 19.38 16.91
N TRP A 519 -7.28 18.38 17.74
CA TRP A 519 -7.05 17.00 17.30
C TRP A 519 -8.25 16.41 16.55
N GLN A 520 -9.47 16.56 17.06
CA GLN A 520 -10.69 16.06 16.41
C GLN A 520 -10.91 16.69 15.03
N ARG A 521 -10.63 18.00 14.89
CA ARG A 521 -10.69 18.70 13.60
C ARG A 521 -9.65 18.17 12.61
N LEU A 522 -8.43 17.92 13.08
CA LEU A 522 -7.39 17.30 12.25
C LEU A 522 -7.80 15.91 11.78
N LEU A 523 -8.33 15.06 12.66
CA LEU A 523 -8.83 13.72 12.30
C LEU A 523 -9.88 13.80 11.19
N LEU A 524 -10.86 14.71 11.33
CA LEU A 524 -11.92 14.89 10.35
C LEU A 524 -11.35 15.35 8.99
N LEU A 525 -10.47 16.36 8.99
CA LEU A 525 -9.84 16.85 7.76
C LEU A 525 -9.00 15.76 7.09
N SER A 526 -8.19 15.03 7.85
CA SER A 526 -7.34 13.96 7.33
C SER A 526 -8.12 12.73 6.86
N ALA A 527 -9.31 12.48 7.40
CA ALA A 527 -10.21 11.43 6.93
C ALA A 527 -10.94 11.83 5.64
N LEU A 528 -11.39 13.08 5.53
CA LEU A 528 -12.21 13.53 4.39
C LEU A 528 -11.36 13.96 3.19
N TRP A 529 -10.21 14.61 3.42
CA TRP A 529 -9.40 15.21 2.36
C TRP A 529 -8.97 14.23 1.27
N PRO A 530 -8.40 13.04 1.58
CA PRO A 530 -7.98 12.11 0.54
C PRO A 530 -9.15 11.63 -0.33
N ILE A 531 -10.32 11.38 0.28
CA ILE A 531 -11.51 10.93 -0.45
C ILE A 531 -12.06 12.07 -1.31
N ALA A 532 -12.15 13.29 -0.76
CA ALA A 532 -12.63 14.47 -1.46
C ALA A 532 -11.76 14.83 -2.68
N LEU A 533 -10.43 14.75 -2.53
CA LEU A 533 -9.49 15.02 -3.62
C LEU A 533 -9.67 14.05 -4.80
N ILE A 534 -9.84 12.76 -4.51
CA ILE A 534 -10.07 11.74 -5.55
C ILE A 534 -11.49 11.82 -6.12
N SER A 535 -12.44 12.39 -5.38
CA SER A 535 -13.83 12.59 -5.84
C SER A 535 -14.00 13.75 -6.82
N LEU A 536 -12.93 14.52 -7.11
CA LEU A 536 -13.01 15.56 -8.13
C LEU A 536 -13.16 14.92 -9.52
N PRO A 537 -14.09 15.40 -10.38
CA PRO A 537 -14.38 14.74 -11.66
C PRO A 537 -13.18 14.60 -12.60
N GLY A 538 -12.19 15.50 -12.50
CA GLY A 538 -10.98 15.46 -13.30
C GLY A 538 -9.86 14.59 -12.74
N THR A 539 -9.98 14.08 -11.50
CA THR A 539 -8.94 13.27 -10.86
C THR A 539 -9.01 11.82 -11.35
N PRO A 540 -7.92 11.25 -11.90
CA PRO A 540 -7.89 9.86 -12.33
C PRO A 540 -8.27 8.87 -11.22
N ILE A 541 -9.16 7.93 -11.53
CA ILE A 541 -9.60 6.85 -10.64
C ILE A 541 -9.02 5.50 -11.07
N PHE A 542 -7.73 5.29 -10.86
CA PHE A 542 -7.08 4.02 -11.15
C PHE A 542 -6.85 3.20 -9.88
N GLY A 543 -6.63 1.89 -9.98
CA GLY A 543 -6.13 1.07 -8.87
C GLY A 543 -7.00 0.95 -7.62
N GLY A 544 -8.32 1.15 -7.76
CA GLY A 544 -9.27 0.99 -6.66
C GLY A 544 -9.02 1.98 -5.53
N THR A 545 -9.11 1.53 -4.28
CA THR A 545 -9.09 2.42 -3.10
C THR A 545 -7.71 2.96 -2.72
N LYS A 546 -6.63 2.47 -3.35
CA LYS A 546 -5.24 2.77 -2.95
C LYS A 546 -4.90 4.26 -2.90
N HIS A 547 -5.59 5.09 -3.70
CA HIS A 547 -5.34 6.54 -3.77
C HIS A 547 -5.87 7.32 -2.56
N TRP A 548 -6.90 6.81 -1.88
CA TRP A 548 -7.47 7.44 -0.68
C TRP A 548 -7.34 6.56 0.57
N MET A 549 -6.61 5.45 0.49
CA MET A 549 -6.18 4.67 1.67
C MET A 549 -5.56 5.53 2.80
N PRO A 550 -4.88 6.68 2.54
CA PRO A 550 -4.44 7.57 3.61
C PRO A 550 -5.55 8.04 4.57
N ALA A 551 -6.83 7.99 4.17
CA ALA A 551 -7.97 8.28 5.04
C ALA A 551 -8.29 7.17 6.06
N VAL A 552 -7.99 5.91 5.74
CA VAL A 552 -8.37 4.71 6.50
C VAL A 552 -8.03 4.81 8.00
N PRO A 553 -6.78 5.10 8.42
CA PRO A 553 -6.44 5.14 9.84
C PRO A 553 -7.21 6.23 10.61
N PHE A 554 -7.50 7.37 9.96
CA PHE A 554 -8.27 8.45 10.57
C PHE A 554 -9.75 8.09 10.69
N LEU A 555 -10.34 7.46 9.66
CA LEU A 555 -11.70 6.93 9.73
C LEU A 555 -11.85 5.91 10.87
N LEU A 556 -10.90 4.99 11.04
CA LEU A 556 -10.91 4.02 12.14
C LEU A 556 -10.85 4.69 13.52
N LEU A 557 -10.05 5.75 13.67
CA LEU A 557 -10.03 6.54 14.91
C LEU A 557 -11.36 7.26 15.16
N ILE A 558 -11.98 7.83 14.12
CA ILE A 558 -13.32 8.41 14.19
C ILE A 558 -14.34 7.34 14.58
N GLY A 559 -14.24 6.14 14.00
CA GLY A 559 -15.15 5.04 14.32
C GLY A 559 -15.05 4.57 15.76
N ALA A 560 -13.83 4.40 16.26
CA ALA A 560 -13.59 4.09 17.67
C ALA A 560 -14.07 5.21 18.60
N TYR A 561 -13.95 6.48 18.21
CA TYR A 561 -14.54 7.61 18.94
C TYR A 561 -16.06 7.51 18.99
N GLY A 562 -16.72 7.16 17.88
CA GLY A 562 -18.17 6.95 17.81
C GLY A 562 -18.66 5.87 18.76
N VAL A 563 -18.00 4.71 18.76
CA VAL A 563 -18.33 3.61 19.69
C VAL A 563 -18.11 4.03 21.13
N GLN A 564 -17.03 4.77 21.42
CA GLN A 564 -16.80 5.33 22.76
C GLN A 564 -17.87 6.35 23.16
N ALA A 565 -18.34 7.19 22.23
CA ALA A 565 -19.38 8.17 22.50
C ALA A 565 -20.71 7.49 22.82
N VAL A 566 -21.12 6.50 22.02
CA VAL A 566 -22.32 5.68 22.27
C VAL A 566 -22.20 4.95 23.61
N TRP A 567 -21.04 4.36 23.89
CA TRP A 567 -20.75 3.73 25.18
C TRP A 567 -21.00 4.69 26.35
N ARG A 568 -20.50 5.92 26.28
CA ARG A 568 -20.69 6.93 27.32
C ARG A 568 -22.17 7.32 27.47
N THR A 569 -22.88 7.50 26.37
CA THR A 569 -24.29 7.94 26.43
C THR A 569 -25.22 6.81 26.91
N VAL A 570 -25.05 5.59 26.41
CA VAL A 570 -26.00 4.49 26.64
C VAL A 570 -25.64 3.67 27.88
N LEU A 571 -24.36 3.33 28.05
CA LEU A 571 -23.91 2.39 29.08
C LEU A 571 -23.31 3.11 30.30
N ALA A 572 -22.72 4.31 30.15
CA ALA A 572 -22.24 5.07 31.30
C ALA A 572 -23.37 5.78 32.07
N GLY A 573 -24.41 6.26 31.38
CA GLY A 573 -25.63 6.76 32.01
C GLY A 573 -26.36 5.70 32.85
N GLN A 574 -26.15 4.42 32.55
CA GLN A 574 -26.60 3.30 33.38
C GLN A 574 -25.58 2.88 34.45
N HIS A 575 -24.30 3.25 34.34
CA HIS A 575 -23.26 2.91 35.31
C HIS A 575 -23.48 3.60 36.66
N ASP A 576 -23.86 4.88 36.63
CA ASP A 576 -24.22 5.66 37.81
C ASP A 576 -25.59 5.21 38.38
N VAL A 577 -26.48 4.67 37.54
CA VAL A 577 -27.82 4.19 37.93
C VAL A 577 -27.80 2.72 38.42
N LEU A 578 -26.90 1.88 37.92
CA LEU A 578 -26.78 0.43 38.22
C LEU A 578 -25.60 0.08 39.14
N GLY A 579 -24.76 1.03 39.53
CA GLY A 579 -23.62 0.81 40.44
C GLY A 579 -22.56 -0.17 39.92
N MET A 580 -22.34 -0.24 38.60
CA MET A 580 -21.41 -1.22 38.02
C MET A 580 -19.93 -0.91 38.36
N PRO A 581 -19.14 -1.88 38.84
CA PRO A 581 -17.71 -1.68 39.09
C PRO A 581 -16.93 -1.39 37.79
N ASN A 582 -15.90 -0.53 37.86
CA ASN A 582 -15.00 -0.17 36.73
C ASN A 582 -14.42 -1.37 35.97
N ARG A 583 -14.28 -2.54 36.61
CA ARG A 583 -13.84 -3.79 35.97
C ARG A 583 -14.89 -4.35 34.99
N ARG A 584 -16.18 -4.31 35.34
CA ARG A 584 -17.26 -4.81 34.47
C ARG A 584 -17.41 -3.93 33.23
N ALA A 585 -17.33 -2.61 33.41
CA ALA A 585 -17.30 -1.64 32.31
C ALA A 585 -16.20 -1.97 31.28
N LEU A 586 -14.99 -2.23 31.79
CA LEU A 586 -13.85 -2.55 30.95
C LEU A 586 -14.05 -3.87 30.19
N VAL A 587 -14.59 -4.90 30.84
CA VAL A 587 -14.90 -6.19 30.19
C VAL A 587 -15.93 -6.00 29.07
N VAL A 588 -17.02 -5.29 29.34
CA VAL A 588 -18.08 -5.09 28.35
C VAL A 588 -17.58 -4.21 27.18
N ALA A 589 -16.68 -3.25 27.42
CA ALA A 589 -16.03 -2.49 26.35
C ALA A 589 -15.12 -3.37 25.47
N TRP A 590 -14.41 -4.34 26.06
CA TRP A 590 -13.64 -5.34 25.31
C TRP A 590 -14.53 -6.28 24.51
N VAL A 591 -15.63 -6.77 25.10
CA VAL A 591 -16.61 -7.61 24.40
C VAL A 591 -17.19 -6.87 23.20
N LEU A 592 -17.55 -5.58 23.36
CA LEU A 592 -18.03 -4.76 22.25
C LEU A 592 -16.97 -4.60 21.16
N ALA A 593 -15.72 -4.29 21.51
CA ALA A 593 -14.63 -4.18 20.54
C ALA A 593 -14.44 -5.51 19.77
N LEU A 594 -14.45 -6.65 20.46
CA LEU A 594 -14.32 -7.97 19.85
C LEU A 594 -15.52 -8.32 18.95
N ALA A 595 -16.74 -7.99 19.37
CA ALA A 595 -17.95 -8.22 18.58
C ALA A 595 -17.93 -7.47 17.23
N LEU A 596 -17.28 -6.31 17.18
CA LEU A 596 -17.10 -5.55 15.94
C LEU A 596 -15.93 -6.08 15.09
N LEU A 597 -14.84 -6.52 15.75
CA LEU A 597 -13.62 -7.00 15.06
C LEU A 597 -13.75 -8.42 14.50
N ILE A 598 -14.45 -9.34 15.17
CA ILE A 598 -14.51 -10.76 14.78
C ILE A 598 -15.11 -10.94 13.37
N PRO A 599 -16.27 -10.34 13.02
CA PRO A 599 -16.83 -10.47 11.67
C PRO A 599 -15.92 -9.84 10.61
N ALA A 600 -15.32 -8.68 10.90
CA ALA A 600 -14.38 -8.01 10.00
C ALA A 600 -13.11 -8.86 9.77
N ALA A 601 -12.56 -9.47 10.83
CA ALA A 601 -11.43 -10.39 10.73
C ALA A 601 -11.79 -11.65 9.92
N HIS A 602 -13.03 -12.15 10.04
CA HIS A 602 -13.51 -13.27 9.24
C HIS A 602 -13.59 -12.90 7.75
N ALA A 603 -14.15 -11.74 7.43
CA ALA A 603 -14.18 -11.20 6.07
C ALA A 603 -12.77 -11.07 5.48
N THR A 604 -11.83 -10.46 6.21
CA THR A 604 -10.43 -10.38 5.77
C THR A 604 -9.83 -11.76 5.55
N ARG A 605 -10.00 -12.70 6.48
CA ARG A 605 -9.47 -14.06 6.33
C ARG A 605 -10.03 -14.79 5.10
N ALA A 606 -11.28 -14.55 4.74
CA ALA A 606 -11.89 -15.18 3.57
C ALA A 606 -11.31 -14.67 2.25
N THR A 607 -10.89 -13.39 2.18
CA THR A 607 -10.49 -12.74 0.93
C THR A 607 -9.06 -12.20 0.92
N TYR A 608 -8.21 -12.50 1.92
CA TYR A 608 -6.93 -11.82 2.08
C TYR A 608 -5.99 -11.92 0.90
N LYS A 609 -6.03 -13.01 0.12
CA LYS A 609 -5.21 -13.18 -1.11
C LYS A 609 -5.66 -12.26 -2.25
N HIS A 610 -6.94 -11.87 -2.22
CA HIS A 610 -7.64 -11.13 -3.25
C HIS A 610 -8.43 -9.98 -2.63
N GLY A 611 -7.79 -9.18 -1.76
CA GLY A 611 -8.50 -8.13 -1.00
C GLY A 611 -9.22 -7.10 -1.87
N ALA A 612 -8.79 -6.92 -3.12
CA ALA A 612 -9.47 -6.07 -4.12
C ALA A 612 -10.80 -6.64 -4.64
N ALA A 613 -11.08 -7.93 -4.42
CA ALA A 613 -12.33 -8.58 -4.80
C ALA A 613 -13.43 -8.47 -3.74
N TYR A 614 -13.09 -8.01 -2.53
CA TYR A 614 -14.03 -7.96 -1.41
C TYR A 614 -15.05 -6.84 -1.59
N TYR A 615 -16.33 -7.21 -1.45
CA TYR A 615 -17.45 -6.31 -1.27
C TYR A 615 -18.28 -6.77 -0.07
N ASN A 616 -18.87 -5.83 0.64
CA ASN A 616 -19.62 -6.08 1.86
C ASN A 616 -21.10 -6.42 1.58
N GLU A 617 -21.85 -6.60 2.65
CA GLU A 617 -23.24 -7.04 2.62
C GLU A 617 -24.19 -6.02 1.95
N LEU A 618 -23.81 -4.74 1.82
CA LEU A 618 -24.63 -3.74 1.10
C LEU A 618 -24.77 -4.05 -0.39
N LEU A 619 -23.78 -4.73 -0.97
CA LEU A 619 -23.82 -5.20 -2.35
C LEU A 619 -24.09 -6.70 -2.45
N GLY A 620 -24.45 -7.38 -1.36
CA GLY A 620 -24.66 -8.84 -1.37
C GLY A 620 -23.36 -9.64 -1.45
N GLY A 621 -22.24 -9.10 -0.97
CA GLY A 621 -20.94 -9.76 -1.02
C GLY A 621 -20.31 -9.77 -2.42
N VAL A 622 -19.35 -10.66 -2.64
CA VAL A 622 -18.69 -10.84 -3.95
C VAL A 622 -19.69 -11.20 -5.07
N PRO A 623 -20.67 -12.10 -4.87
CA PRO A 623 -21.66 -12.44 -5.89
C PRO A 623 -22.54 -11.26 -6.31
N GLY A 624 -23.15 -10.56 -5.35
CA GLY A 624 -24.03 -9.44 -5.67
C GLY A 624 -23.27 -8.26 -6.29
N ALA A 625 -22.02 -8.01 -5.88
CA ALA A 625 -21.18 -7.02 -6.55
C ALA A 625 -20.87 -7.42 -8.01
N ALA A 626 -20.64 -8.70 -8.29
CA ALA A 626 -20.44 -9.19 -9.65
C ALA A 626 -21.72 -9.06 -10.52
N GLU A 627 -22.89 -9.36 -9.96
CA GLU A 627 -24.20 -9.18 -10.63
C GLU A 627 -24.48 -7.70 -10.94
N LEU A 628 -24.14 -6.81 -10.01
CA LEU A 628 -24.24 -5.36 -10.20
C LEU A 628 -23.17 -4.81 -11.16
N GLY A 629 -22.26 -5.65 -11.66
CA GLY A 629 -21.23 -5.27 -12.61
C GLY A 629 -20.12 -4.42 -11.98
N MET A 630 -19.73 -4.72 -10.73
CA MET A 630 -18.58 -4.12 -10.08
C MET A 630 -17.27 -4.79 -10.52
N GLN A 631 -16.14 -4.08 -10.39
CA GLN A 631 -14.81 -4.64 -10.66
C GLN A 631 -14.53 -5.86 -9.77
N ARG A 632 -14.21 -7.02 -10.36
CA ARG A 632 -13.94 -8.26 -9.59
C ARG A 632 -12.54 -8.32 -9.00
N GLN A 633 -11.56 -7.74 -9.67
CA GLN A 633 -10.15 -7.78 -9.28
C GLN A 633 -9.33 -6.75 -10.06
N PHE A 634 -8.06 -6.62 -9.69
CA PHE A 634 -7.13 -5.70 -10.31
C PHE A 634 -5.74 -6.34 -10.53
N TRP A 635 -5.19 -6.23 -11.75
CA TRP A 635 -3.76 -6.38 -12.11
C TRP A 635 -3.01 -7.66 -11.71
N GLY A 636 -3.48 -8.82 -12.16
CA GLY A 636 -2.61 -10.00 -12.31
C GLY A 636 -2.38 -10.82 -11.05
N GLY A 637 -2.66 -10.30 -9.84
CA GLY A 637 -2.30 -10.97 -8.59
C GLY A 637 -3.00 -12.30 -8.32
N SER A 638 -4.05 -12.66 -9.06
CA SER A 638 -4.67 -13.99 -8.98
C SER A 638 -3.93 -15.07 -9.78
N THR A 639 -2.95 -14.71 -10.62
CA THR A 639 -2.18 -15.66 -11.46
C THR A 639 -1.61 -16.84 -10.68
N ARG A 640 -1.18 -16.60 -9.44
CA ARG A 640 -0.66 -17.64 -8.55
C ARG A 640 -1.59 -18.85 -8.41
N GLU A 641 -2.89 -18.62 -8.38
CA GLU A 641 -3.88 -19.69 -8.18
C GLU A 641 -3.87 -20.69 -9.35
N GLY A 642 -3.55 -20.24 -10.57
CA GLY A 642 -3.52 -21.09 -11.77
C GLY A 642 -2.19 -21.80 -12.05
N LEU A 643 -1.09 -21.42 -11.38
CA LEU A 643 0.26 -21.89 -11.75
C LEU A 643 0.42 -23.41 -11.60
N ASP A 644 -0.16 -24.01 -10.57
CA ASP A 644 -0.10 -25.46 -10.35
C ASP A 644 -0.79 -26.23 -11.47
N TYR A 645 -1.88 -25.70 -12.01
CA TYR A 645 -2.56 -26.30 -13.16
C TYR A 645 -1.70 -26.16 -14.41
N VAL A 646 -1.19 -24.96 -14.70
CA VAL A 646 -0.29 -24.70 -15.83
C VAL A 646 0.93 -25.61 -15.81
N ASN A 647 1.56 -25.78 -14.64
CA ASN A 647 2.74 -26.63 -14.46
C ASN A 647 2.50 -28.09 -14.88
N ARG A 648 1.28 -28.61 -14.65
CA ARG A 648 0.90 -29.99 -14.98
C ARG A 648 0.59 -30.19 -16.46
N VAL A 649 -0.06 -29.22 -17.10
CA VAL A 649 -0.68 -29.41 -18.42
C VAL A 649 0.11 -28.79 -19.56
N ALA A 650 0.95 -27.78 -19.29
CA ALA A 650 1.70 -27.12 -20.33
C ALA A 650 2.76 -28.06 -20.93
N PRO A 651 2.87 -28.15 -22.28
CA PRO A 651 3.94 -28.91 -22.94
C PRO A 651 5.33 -28.45 -22.51
N ALA A 652 6.34 -29.29 -22.76
CA ALA A 652 7.74 -28.92 -22.55
C ALA A 652 8.10 -27.68 -23.39
N ASN A 653 8.79 -26.71 -22.81
CA ASN A 653 9.24 -25.49 -23.47
C ASN A 653 8.13 -24.63 -24.11
N ALA A 654 6.90 -24.75 -23.65
CA ALA A 654 5.76 -24.01 -24.21
C ALA A 654 5.80 -22.52 -23.83
N ALA A 655 5.37 -21.67 -24.75
CA ALA A 655 5.00 -20.29 -24.45
C ALA A 655 3.60 -20.27 -23.82
N VAL A 656 3.46 -19.70 -22.63
CA VAL A 656 2.18 -19.58 -21.92
C VAL A 656 1.73 -18.13 -21.96
N TRP A 657 0.48 -17.91 -22.32
CA TRP A 657 -0.09 -16.58 -22.30
C TRP A 657 -0.46 -16.16 -20.87
N PHE A 658 0.01 -14.98 -20.46
CA PHE A 658 -0.29 -14.40 -19.16
C PHE A 658 -1.07 -13.09 -19.32
N HIS A 659 -2.41 -13.15 -19.29
CA HIS A 659 -3.23 -11.94 -19.25
C HIS A 659 -2.86 -11.12 -17.99
N LYS A 660 -2.70 -9.79 -18.14
CA LYS A 660 -2.46 -8.80 -17.06
C LYS A 660 -1.37 -9.11 -16.03
N SER A 661 -0.53 -10.11 -16.24
CA SER A 661 0.62 -10.42 -15.39
C SER A 661 1.85 -9.94 -16.13
N ALA A 662 2.59 -9.01 -15.53
CA ALA A 662 3.78 -8.48 -16.16
C ALA A 662 4.92 -9.51 -16.20
N TRP A 663 5.85 -9.32 -17.15
CA TRP A 663 7.04 -10.17 -17.30
C TRP A 663 7.83 -10.36 -15.99
N GLY A 664 8.06 -9.29 -15.22
CA GLY A 664 8.78 -9.41 -13.94
C GLY A 664 8.06 -10.26 -12.88
N ALA A 665 6.72 -10.38 -12.95
CA ALA A 665 5.98 -11.32 -12.09
C ALA A 665 6.20 -12.76 -12.55
N PHE A 666 6.20 -13.01 -13.87
CA PHE A 666 6.54 -14.31 -14.45
C PHE A 666 7.95 -14.77 -14.04
N GLU A 667 8.96 -13.90 -14.17
CA GLU A 667 10.33 -14.20 -13.74
C GLU A 667 10.38 -14.51 -12.24
N MET A 668 9.71 -13.72 -11.42
CA MET A 668 9.67 -13.98 -9.98
C MET A 668 8.95 -15.29 -9.65
N TYR A 669 7.89 -15.66 -10.37
CA TYR A 669 7.23 -16.97 -10.19
C TYR A 669 8.17 -18.14 -10.51
N GLN A 670 9.05 -18.00 -11.50
CA GLN A 670 10.09 -18.99 -11.79
C GLN A 670 11.16 -19.00 -10.68
N ARG A 671 11.67 -17.84 -10.25
CA ARG A 671 12.69 -17.72 -9.19
C ARG A 671 12.22 -18.25 -7.83
N GLU A 672 10.94 -18.07 -7.52
CA GLU A 672 10.29 -18.63 -6.32
C GLU A 672 10.04 -20.15 -6.45
N GLY A 673 10.26 -20.73 -7.62
CA GLY A 673 9.96 -22.12 -7.91
C GLY A 673 8.46 -22.41 -7.93
N TRP A 674 7.58 -21.43 -8.15
CA TRP A 674 6.14 -21.67 -8.30
C TRP A 674 5.76 -22.03 -9.73
N LEU A 675 6.54 -21.58 -10.71
CA LEU A 675 6.36 -21.88 -12.13
C LEU A 675 7.56 -22.64 -12.68
N ARG A 676 7.28 -23.57 -13.60
CA ARG A 676 8.28 -24.31 -14.36
C ARG A 676 9.25 -23.39 -15.12
N HIS A 677 10.56 -23.63 -14.96
CA HIS A 677 11.65 -22.88 -15.60
C HIS A 677 11.73 -23.08 -17.12
N ASP A 678 11.21 -24.19 -17.65
CA ASP A 678 11.22 -24.44 -19.09
C ASP A 678 10.14 -23.65 -19.85
N LEU A 679 9.10 -23.17 -19.15
CA LEU A 679 8.03 -22.40 -19.77
C LEU A 679 8.52 -20.99 -20.15
N ARG A 680 7.94 -20.42 -21.21
CA ARG A 680 8.23 -19.06 -21.68
C ARG A 680 7.01 -18.18 -21.53
N TYR A 681 7.22 -16.90 -21.23
CA TYR A 681 6.13 -15.92 -21.18
C TYR A 681 5.67 -15.53 -22.58
N SER A 682 4.36 -15.32 -22.73
CA SER A 682 3.78 -14.58 -23.84
C SER A 682 2.79 -13.53 -23.32
N GLY A 683 2.85 -12.33 -23.89
CA GLY A 683 1.86 -11.27 -23.64
C GLY A 683 0.60 -11.41 -24.50
N THR A 684 0.61 -12.31 -25.48
CA THR A 684 -0.52 -12.58 -26.41
C THR A 684 -0.95 -14.05 -26.37
N ALA A 685 -2.23 -14.30 -26.63
CA ALA A 685 -2.79 -15.64 -26.74
C ALA A 685 -2.33 -16.37 -28.01
N ASP A 686 -1.94 -15.64 -29.04
CA ASP A 686 -1.59 -16.22 -30.35
C ASP A 686 -0.43 -17.22 -30.24
N GLY A 687 -0.56 -18.35 -30.95
CA GLY A 687 0.40 -19.45 -30.94
C GLY A 687 0.62 -20.18 -29.60
N THR A 688 -0.05 -19.80 -28.51
CA THR A 688 0.15 -20.42 -27.19
C THR A 688 -0.78 -21.62 -26.96
N PRO A 689 -0.28 -22.75 -26.41
CA PRO A 689 -1.11 -23.90 -26.06
C PRO A 689 -1.88 -23.74 -24.75
N VAL A 690 -1.45 -22.85 -23.86
CA VAL A 690 -2.07 -22.61 -22.54
C VAL A 690 -2.07 -21.11 -22.25
N GLY A 691 -3.18 -20.61 -21.70
CA GLY A 691 -3.37 -19.20 -21.41
C GLY A 691 -4.09 -18.99 -20.09
N ILE A 692 -3.63 -18.00 -19.33
CA ILE A 692 -4.23 -17.54 -18.09
C ILE A 692 -5.03 -16.27 -18.39
N TYR A 693 -6.30 -16.24 -18.01
CA TYR A 693 -7.20 -15.11 -18.19
C TYR A 693 -7.78 -14.62 -16.86
N HIS A 694 -7.51 -13.36 -16.53
CA HIS A 694 -8.10 -12.64 -15.40
C HIS A 694 -9.46 -12.05 -15.81
N HIS A 695 -10.52 -12.45 -15.11
CA HIS A 695 -11.86 -11.90 -15.28
C HIS A 695 -11.87 -10.41 -14.91
N GLN A 696 -11.75 -9.55 -15.91
CA GLN A 696 -11.71 -8.10 -15.81
C GLN A 696 -12.47 -7.50 -16.99
N LYS A 697 -13.68 -7.01 -16.73
CA LYS A 697 -14.60 -6.50 -17.76
C LYS A 697 -14.02 -5.36 -18.60
N ASP A 698 -13.10 -4.58 -18.03
CA ASP A 698 -12.37 -3.54 -18.73
C ASP A 698 -11.34 -4.05 -19.76
N HIS A 699 -11.17 -5.38 -19.87
CA HIS A 699 -10.22 -6.06 -20.76
C HIS A 699 -10.84 -7.32 -21.42
N ASP A 700 -12.15 -7.28 -21.72
CA ASP A 700 -12.87 -8.39 -22.39
C ASP A 700 -12.45 -8.56 -23.87
N ASP A 701 -11.76 -7.58 -24.45
CA ASP A 701 -11.14 -7.67 -25.78
C ASP A 701 -10.14 -8.83 -25.85
N TYR A 702 -9.33 -9.02 -24.81
CA TYR A 702 -8.40 -10.13 -24.71
C TYR A 702 -9.10 -11.50 -24.58
N GLU A 703 -10.29 -11.53 -23.98
CA GLU A 703 -11.09 -12.76 -23.89
C GLU A 703 -11.57 -13.17 -25.29
N THR A 704 -12.00 -12.18 -26.08
CA THR A 704 -12.43 -12.39 -27.46
C THR A 704 -11.27 -12.87 -28.35
N ASP A 705 -10.09 -12.27 -28.22
CA ASP A 705 -8.88 -12.71 -28.92
C ASP A 705 -8.49 -14.13 -28.53
N MET A 706 -8.54 -14.45 -27.23
CA MET A 706 -8.31 -15.81 -26.75
C MET A 706 -9.32 -16.80 -27.35
N PHE A 707 -10.62 -16.47 -27.34
CA PHE A 707 -11.65 -17.36 -27.90
C PHE A 707 -11.47 -17.60 -29.40
N ARG A 708 -11.11 -16.56 -30.16
CA ARG A 708 -10.77 -16.69 -31.58
C ARG A 708 -9.61 -17.65 -31.79
N ASP A 709 -8.56 -17.53 -30.98
CA ASP A 709 -7.32 -18.28 -31.20
C ASP A 709 -7.38 -19.71 -30.65
N TYR A 710 -8.09 -19.93 -29.53
CA TYR A 710 -8.20 -21.23 -28.87
C TYR A 710 -9.40 -22.04 -29.41
N ASN A 711 -10.32 -21.39 -30.11
CA ASN A 711 -11.52 -21.99 -30.72
C ASN A 711 -12.35 -22.82 -29.72
N HIS A 712 -12.38 -22.40 -28.45
CA HIS A 712 -13.13 -23.05 -27.38
C HIS A 712 -13.48 -22.06 -26.27
N LEU A 713 -14.74 -22.10 -25.81
CA LEU A 713 -15.28 -21.13 -24.84
C LEU A 713 -15.09 -21.55 -23.38
N ALA A 714 -15.06 -22.85 -23.08
CA ALA A 714 -15.01 -23.28 -21.68
C ALA A 714 -13.57 -23.25 -21.12
N ALA A 715 -13.44 -22.75 -19.89
CA ALA A 715 -12.19 -22.80 -19.15
C ALA A 715 -11.84 -24.24 -18.79
N SER A 716 -10.58 -24.62 -18.96
CA SER A 716 -10.08 -25.95 -18.59
C SER A 716 -9.87 -26.07 -17.07
N TRP A 717 -9.69 -24.92 -16.40
CA TRP A 717 -9.66 -24.79 -14.94
C TRP A 717 -10.04 -23.35 -14.53
N GLN A 718 -10.59 -23.18 -13.33
CA GLN A 718 -11.02 -21.87 -12.84
C GLN A 718 -10.81 -21.73 -11.33
N TYR A 719 -10.45 -20.52 -10.90
CA TYR A 719 -10.50 -20.05 -9.52
C TYR A 719 -11.67 -19.08 -9.34
N ALA A 720 -12.49 -19.33 -8.32
CA ALA A 720 -13.65 -18.52 -8.00
C ALA A 720 -13.73 -18.20 -6.50
N ILE A 721 -14.27 -17.03 -6.17
CA ILE A 721 -14.58 -16.60 -4.80
C ILE A 721 -16.10 -16.55 -4.69
N ASP A 722 -16.67 -17.32 -3.77
CA ASP A 722 -18.13 -17.44 -3.57
C ASP A 722 -18.90 -17.71 -4.88
N GLY A 723 -18.30 -18.52 -5.78
CA GLY A 723 -18.88 -18.85 -7.08
C GLY A 723 -18.65 -17.82 -8.19
N VAL A 724 -18.01 -16.68 -7.90
CA VAL A 724 -17.66 -15.67 -8.90
C VAL A 724 -16.28 -15.97 -9.50
N PRO A 725 -16.16 -16.18 -10.82
CA PRO A 725 -14.89 -16.36 -11.50
C PRO A 725 -13.95 -15.17 -11.33
N ILE A 726 -12.74 -15.46 -10.85
CA ILE A 726 -11.63 -14.51 -10.74
C ILE A 726 -10.54 -14.86 -11.75
N LEU A 727 -10.13 -16.14 -11.86
CA LEU A 727 -9.11 -16.56 -12.83
C LEU A 727 -9.61 -17.76 -13.62
N SER A 728 -9.39 -17.77 -14.93
CA SER A 728 -9.53 -18.96 -15.77
C SER A 728 -8.20 -19.36 -16.38
N VAL A 729 -8.00 -20.66 -16.57
CA VAL A 729 -6.92 -21.20 -17.41
C VAL A 729 -7.55 -21.95 -18.56
N HIS A 730 -7.13 -21.62 -19.78
CA HIS A 730 -7.59 -22.21 -21.02
C HIS A 730 -6.47 -23.04 -21.64
N GLN A 731 -6.82 -24.19 -22.19
CA GLN A 731 -5.93 -24.98 -23.03
C GLN A 731 -6.44 -24.95 -24.46
N ARG A 732 -5.52 -24.80 -25.41
CA ARG A 732 -5.83 -24.97 -26.83
C ARG A 732 -6.17 -26.44 -27.06
N PRO A 733 -7.31 -26.77 -27.69
CA PRO A 733 -7.63 -28.13 -28.08
C PRO A 733 -6.48 -28.70 -28.93
N ALA A 734 -6.12 -29.98 -28.69
CA ALA A 734 -5.23 -30.66 -29.61
C ALA A 734 -5.82 -30.56 -31.02
N ALA A 735 -4.99 -30.22 -32.00
CA ALA A 735 -5.43 -30.22 -33.39
C ALA A 735 -6.05 -31.60 -33.66
N VAL A 736 -7.36 -31.65 -33.91
CA VAL A 736 -8.00 -32.85 -34.43
C VAL A 736 -7.21 -33.18 -35.68
N ALA A 737 -6.51 -34.31 -35.69
CA ALA A 737 -5.85 -34.79 -36.89
C ALA A 737 -6.94 -34.80 -37.97
N SER A 738 -6.81 -33.92 -38.96
CA SER A 738 -7.71 -33.94 -40.09
C SER A 738 -7.56 -35.32 -40.70
N GLU A 739 -8.62 -36.14 -40.61
CA GLU A 739 -8.71 -37.32 -41.44
C GLU A 739 -8.46 -36.85 -42.88
N PRO A 740 -7.52 -37.46 -43.62
CA PRO A 740 -7.35 -37.12 -45.02
C PRO A 740 -8.71 -37.30 -45.69
N PRO A 741 -9.16 -36.36 -46.54
CA PRO A 741 -10.49 -36.42 -47.11
C PRO A 741 -10.68 -37.78 -47.77
N ALA A 742 -11.72 -38.49 -47.33
CA ALA A 742 -12.10 -39.76 -47.92
C ALA A 742 -12.21 -39.54 -49.43
N ARG A 743 -11.35 -40.21 -50.21
CA ARG A 743 -11.51 -40.27 -51.66
C ARG A 743 -12.85 -40.96 -51.90
N LEU A 744 -13.85 -40.20 -52.30
CA LEU A 744 -15.08 -40.74 -52.85
C LEU A 744 -14.73 -41.51 -54.15
N PRO A 745 -15.40 -42.64 -54.42
CA PRO A 745 -15.13 -43.47 -55.60
C PRO A 745 -15.40 -42.76 -56.93
#